data_AF-A0A6S7GJH3-F1
#
_entry.id   AF-A0A6S7GJH3-F1
#
_cell.length_a   1.000
_cell.length_b   1.000
_cell.length_c   1.000
_cell.angle_alpha   90.00
_cell.angle_beta   90.00
_cell.angle_gamma   90.00
#
_symmetry.space_group_name_H-M   'P 1'
#
loop_
_entity.id
_entity.type
_entity.pdbx_description
1 polymer ?
#
loop_
_entity_poly.entity_id
_entity_poly.type
_entity_poly.pdbx_seq_one_letter_code
_entity_poly.pdbx_strand_id
1 'polypeptide(L)'
;MEPTAVASWRNLSSVHPVWKLLYPHTKGIMAINTLGRNKLIPEGGAADKVLSIGGGGQVTLMQKYYRSVSFDSYDLIKDLTERGVKDLRKFHYKNDALLLWGAIRQFVQDIVYIYYNDKKQVLKDNEIQDWIRDLRENGYKFGGKSVDKKVPKSFTNRKDLINFLTKVIFTCSCQHAAVNFSQMATYGYHPNSPTLMRQPAPTKRGEVDSTAIMATLANKHQAGTMISIVNALTTIYPTELFLGDYADNLFGDASAQVALAKFKSKLDEITEKIKKRNEGMTVDDTIEQIATTSQTVDDTISYDSDSDIELDLTASSCTSCNRLKKKIKTLQKTISWHKKTKATLQKKIHRLEAENRTLFASQPSVSTAALDEAHIDEDNEQEYLDDDASMDYSSLEESGQSAAVMDEEITKNTVSVDEGTSPYNEPMFLVHYSPLVELFGRFCFNCKSENPKVQVKHIGSMATVVQACSKCLMENFTWRSQPMVMGRYAAGNIMTSFGILMSGINISQAMLMFRHMNLATISVRTYHIHQSTHLFPAVLKHWEVYQSGLIEEHSYILIQIHRHIIAILHFNENVHRKSKKTKDGRTSYNINWPKFKLGEEVVREVTVQPSYEYVNAVKNILFSTTEEDLSKTVEKYRKKAPDPLCKQFTDRRSKEDAIKRYKDRKALDGQALFPSLEEQTQQQCDLIAQQEANAISQQSQPIRRCKKCKAPMKGHPRGRCPDPMS
;
A
#
# COMPACT_ATOMS: atom_id res chain seq x y z
N MET A 1 11.30 -22.04 5.39
CA MET A 1 10.26 -23.03 5.01
C MET A 1 10.37 -23.45 3.55
N GLU A 2 10.94 -22.66 2.63
CA GLU A 2 11.09 -23.06 1.21
C GLU A 2 11.63 -24.48 0.96
N PRO A 3 12.60 -25.03 1.72
CA PRO A 3 13.02 -26.41 1.54
C PRO A 3 11.90 -27.45 1.68
N THR A 4 10.89 -27.21 2.53
CA THR A 4 9.75 -28.14 2.70
C THR A 4 8.89 -28.18 1.45
N ALA A 5 8.68 -27.03 0.80
CA ALA A 5 7.99 -26.97 -0.48
C ALA A 5 8.76 -27.74 -1.55
N VAL A 6 10.06 -27.45 -1.71
CA VAL A 6 10.92 -28.12 -2.70
C VAL A 6 10.95 -29.64 -2.47
N ALA A 7 11.16 -30.08 -1.24
CA ALA A 7 11.18 -31.50 -0.90
C ALA A 7 9.81 -32.15 -1.16
N SER A 8 8.70 -31.46 -0.88
CA SER A 8 7.36 -31.98 -1.18
C SER A 8 7.18 -32.24 -2.67
N TRP A 9 7.59 -31.30 -3.54
CA TRP A 9 7.54 -31.47 -5.00
C TRP A 9 8.44 -32.59 -5.53
N ARG A 10 9.56 -32.87 -4.84
CA ARG A 10 10.53 -33.88 -5.27
C ARG A 10 10.19 -35.30 -4.82
N ASN A 11 9.55 -35.45 -3.66
CA ASN A 11 9.49 -36.74 -2.97
C ASN A 11 8.08 -37.22 -2.63
N LEU A 12 7.04 -36.38 -2.71
CA LEU A 12 5.66 -36.77 -2.42
C LEU A 12 4.82 -36.72 -3.70
N SER A 13 4.17 -37.82 -4.04
CA SER A 13 3.25 -37.89 -5.18
C SER A 13 1.99 -37.05 -4.92
N SER A 14 1.32 -36.60 -5.99
CA SER A 14 0.10 -35.78 -5.87
C SER A 14 -1.08 -36.52 -5.20
N VAL A 15 -1.02 -37.84 -5.17
CA VAL A 15 -1.97 -38.72 -4.47
C VAL A 15 -1.65 -38.88 -2.99
N HIS A 16 -0.41 -38.60 -2.57
CA HIS A 16 0.03 -38.79 -1.18
C HIS A 16 -0.74 -37.89 -0.20
N PRO A 17 -1.22 -38.40 0.95
CA PRO A 17 -2.03 -37.61 1.88
C PRO A 17 -1.28 -36.41 2.47
N VAL A 18 0.03 -36.54 2.72
CA VAL A 18 0.88 -35.43 3.20
C VAL A 18 1.11 -34.38 2.10
N TRP A 19 1.13 -34.77 0.82
CA TRP A 19 1.16 -33.80 -0.27
C TRP A 19 -0.11 -32.95 -0.26
N LYS A 20 -1.28 -33.60 -0.24
CA LYS A 20 -2.60 -32.93 -0.18
C LYS A 20 -2.71 -32.01 1.04
N LEU A 21 -2.16 -32.43 2.18
CA LEU A 21 -2.11 -31.64 3.41
C LEU A 21 -1.22 -30.40 3.28
N LEU A 22 0.00 -30.52 2.75
CA LEU A 22 0.99 -29.45 2.72
C LEU A 22 0.84 -28.50 1.53
N TYR A 23 0.22 -28.94 0.44
CA TYR A 23 0.06 -28.16 -0.79
C TYR A 23 -0.49 -26.73 -0.54
N PRO A 24 -1.63 -26.54 0.15
CA PRO A 24 -2.16 -25.20 0.39
C PRO A 24 -1.23 -24.34 1.27
N HIS A 25 -0.47 -24.94 2.19
CA HIS A 25 0.43 -24.20 3.10
C HIS A 25 1.81 -23.89 2.49
N THR A 26 2.16 -24.54 1.39
CA THR A 26 3.43 -24.32 0.68
C THR A 26 3.24 -23.56 -0.64
N LYS A 27 1.99 -23.25 -1.00
CA LYS A 27 1.64 -22.42 -2.16
C LYS A 27 2.33 -21.05 -2.06
N GLY A 28 2.91 -20.58 -3.17
CA GLY A 28 3.53 -19.26 -3.28
C GLY A 28 4.96 -19.11 -2.75
N ILE A 29 5.42 -19.90 -1.76
CA ILE A 29 6.71 -19.67 -1.09
C ILE A 29 7.92 -19.69 -2.03
N MET A 30 7.95 -20.59 -3.01
CA MET A 30 9.06 -20.66 -3.99
C MET A 30 9.05 -19.45 -4.94
N ALA A 31 7.87 -18.96 -5.32
CA ALA A 31 7.72 -17.81 -6.20
C ALA A 31 8.19 -16.52 -5.50
N ILE A 32 7.68 -16.25 -4.30
CA ILE A 32 8.04 -15.04 -3.55
C ILE A 32 9.51 -15.06 -3.12
N ASN A 33 10.07 -16.22 -2.75
CA ASN A 33 11.49 -16.30 -2.40
C ASN A 33 12.41 -16.12 -3.61
N THR A 34 11.99 -16.56 -4.80
CA THR A 34 12.73 -16.29 -6.05
C THR A 34 12.72 -14.81 -6.36
N LEU A 35 11.58 -14.13 -6.22
CA LEU A 35 11.51 -12.67 -6.32
C LEU A 35 12.40 -12.00 -5.25
N GLY A 36 12.34 -12.49 -4.02
CA GLY A 36 13.09 -11.96 -2.88
C GLY A 36 14.61 -12.03 -3.07
N ARG A 37 15.13 -13.13 -3.62
CA ARG A 37 16.54 -13.29 -3.99
C ARG A 37 17.01 -12.28 -5.04
N ASN A 38 16.10 -11.74 -5.84
CA ASN A 38 16.42 -10.82 -6.95
C ASN A 38 16.11 -9.35 -6.65
N LYS A 39 15.12 -9.07 -5.79
CA LYS A 39 14.57 -7.71 -5.59
C LYS A 39 14.55 -7.25 -4.13
N LEU A 40 14.64 -8.15 -3.15
CA LEU A 40 14.53 -7.80 -1.73
C LEU A 40 15.87 -7.88 -1.00
N ILE A 41 16.51 -9.05 -1.02
CA ILE A 41 17.71 -9.37 -0.23
C ILE A 41 19.03 -8.83 -0.81
N PRO A 42 19.29 -8.90 -2.13
CA PRO A 42 20.63 -8.62 -2.65
C PRO A 42 20.96 -7.12 -2.56
N GLU A 43 22.22 -6.79 -2.85
CA GLU A 43 22.67 -5.40 -3.01
C GLU A 43 21.77 -4.66 -4.02
N GLY A 44 21.39 -3.42 -3.70
CA GLY A 44 20.41 -2.64 -4.46
C GLY A 44 18.95 -3.10 -4.33
N GLY A 45 18.69 -4.19 -3.59
CA GLY A 45 17.36 -4.67 -3.24
C GLY A 45 16.65 -3.81 -2.18
N ALA A 46 15.39 -4.13 -1.90
CA ALA A 46 14.58 -3.39 -0.93
C ALA A 46 15.21 -3.31 0.48
N ALA A 47 15.68 -4.44 1.02
CA ALA A 47 16.27 -4.50 2.36
C ALA A 47 17.57 -3.68 2.45
N ASP A 48 18.34 -3.67 1.35
CA ASP A 48 19.59 -2.94 1.22
C ASP A 48 19.41 -1.42 1.37
N LYS A 49 18.28 -0.90 0.88
CA LYS A 49 17.96 0.54 0.87
C LYS A 49 17.49 1.08 2.22
N VAL A 50 16.95 0.23 3.10
CA VAL A 50 16.21 0.69 4.29
C VAL A 50 16.72 0.13 5.61
N LEU A 51 17.56 -0.90 5.60
CA LEU A 51 18.17 -1.43 6.83
C LEU A 51 19.56 -0.84 7.02
N SER A 52 19.91 -0.49 8.27
CA SER A 52 21.29 -0.04 8.59
C SER A 52 22.37 -1.07 8.29
N ILE A 53 21.98 -2.35 8.23
CA ILE A 53 22.85 -3.47 7.84
C ILE A 53 22.86 -3.73 6.33
N GLY A 54 22.24 -2.86 5.53
CA GLY A 54 22.41 -2.83 4.07
C GLY A 54 23.88 -2.74 3.66
N GLY A 55 24.17 -3.00 2.39
CA GLY A 55 25.54 -3.19 1.88
C GLY A 55 26.09 -4.60 2.10
N GLY A 56 25.23 -5.59 2.37
CA GLY A 56 25.60 -7.01 2.51
C GLY A 56 25.59 -7.56 3.94
N GLY A 57 25.46 -6.69 4.95
CA GLY A 57 25.31 -7.10 6.35
C GLY A 57 24.05 -7.92 6.61
N GLN A 58 22.96 -7.66 5.87
CA GLN A 58 21.70 -8.42 5.93
C GLN A 58 21.90 -9.91 5.60
N VAL A 59 22.71 -10.23 4.60
CA VAL A 59 23.03 -11.63 4.25
C VAL A 59 23.91 -12.26 5.32
N THR A 60 24.90 -11.52 5.81
CA THR A 60 25.80 -11.99 6.87
C THR A 60 25.05 -12.29 8.17
N LEU A 61 24.08 -11.47 8.54
CA LEU A 61 23.21 -11.69 9.69
C LEU A 61 22.37 -12.96 9.54
N MET A 62 21.75 -13.16 8.36
CA MET A 62 21.00 -14.38 8.06
C MET A 62 21.88 -15.64 8.14
N GLN A 63 23.10 -15.59 7.58
CA GLN A 63 24.06 -16.69 7.67
C GLN A 63 24.47 -16.98 9.12
N LYS A 64 24.70 -15.94 9.93
CA LYS A 64 25.03 -16.07 11.36
C LYS A 64 23.90 -16.76 12.11
N TYR A 65 22.65 -16.35 11.90
CA TYR A 65 21.49 -16.99 12.52
C TYR A 65 21.29 -18.44 12.03
N TYR A 66 21.41 -18.67 10.73
CA TYR A 66 21.30 -20.02 10.15
C TYR A 66 22.34 -20.98 10.74
N ARG A 67 23.55 -20.49 11.08
CA ARG A 67 24.57 -21.33 11.71
C ARG A 67 24.13 -21.90 13.06
N SER A 68 23.31 -21.19 13.83
CA SER A 68 22.85 -21.58 15.18
C SER A 68 21.41 -22.10 15.25
N VAL A 69 20.56 -21.84 14.25
CA VAL A 69 19.16 -22.27 14.28
C VAL A 69 19.04 -23.80 14.20
N SER A 70 18.00 -24.34 14.83
CA SER A 70 17.57 -25.74 14.70
C SER A 70 16.04 -25.85 14.76
N PHE A 71 15.49 -26.99 14.34
CA PHE A 71 14.05 -27.28 14.36
C PHE A 71 13.42 -27.33 15.76
N ASP A 72 14.23 -27.26 16.82
CA ASP A 72 13.74 -27.03 18.17
C ASP A 72 13.11 -25.64 18.31
N SER A 73 13.68 -24.62 17.68
CA SER A 73 13.17 -23.23 17.73
C SER A 73 11.82 -23.03 17.02
N TYR A 74 11.41 -23.99 16.20
CA TYR A 74 10.10 -24.02 15.55
C TYR A 74 9.03 -24.72 16.40
N ASP A 75 9.41 -25.33 17.52
CA ASP A 75 8.43 -25.84 18.50
C ASP A 75 7.97 -24.69 19.39
N LEU A 76 6.80 -24.13 19.08
CA LEU A 76 6.26 -22.97 19.78
C LEU A 76 6.20 -23.16 21.31
N ILE A 77 5.76 -24.34 21.76
CA ILE A 77 5.59 -24.61 23.19
C ILE A 77 6.96 -24.65 23.87
N LYS A 78 7.94 -25.32 23.24
CA LYS A 78 9.31 -25.39 23.73
C LYS A 78 9.96 -24.02 23.76
N ASP A 79 9.90 -23.26 22.66
CA ASP A 79 10.46 -21.90 22.56
C ASP A 79 9.91 -20.97 23.65
N LEU A 80 8.59 -20.91 23.82
CA LEU A 80 7.96 -20.07 24.85
C LEU A 80 8.36 -20.47 26.27
N THR A 81 8.58 -21.77 26.51
CA THR A 81 8.99 -22.31 27.80
C THR A 81 10.45 -21.99 28.09
N GLU A 82 11.34 -22.23 27.13
CA GLU A 82 12.78 -22.00 27.25
C GLU A 82 13.12 -20.50 27.40
N ARG A 83 12.34 -19.62 26.76
CA ARG A 83 12.45 -18.17 26.97
C ARG A 83 11.86 -17.68 28.30
N GLY A 84 11.14 -18.53 29.03
CA GLY A 84 10.49 -18.15 30.31
C GLY A 84 9.29 -17.20 30.16
N VAL A 85 8.67 -17.14 28.97
CA VAL A 85 7.61 -16.17 28.64
C VAL A 85 6.21 -16.78 28.55
N LYS A 86 6.09 -18.10 28.69
CA LYS A 86 4.81 -18.83 28.56
C LYS A 86 3.74 -18.35 29.56
N ASP A 87 4.14 -17.97 30.76
CA ASP A 87 3.22 -17.62 31.85
C ASP A 87 2.89 -16.11 31.92
N LEU A 88 3.43 -15.29 30.99
CA LEU A 88 3.13 -13.86 30.92
C LEU A 88 1.66 -13.61 30.53
N ARG A 89 0.92 -12.87 31.35
CA ARG A 89 -0.54 -12.71 31.22
C ARG A 89 -0.95 -11.93 29.97
N LYS A 90 -0.37 -10.76 29.73
CA LYS A 90 -0.70 -9.85 28.61
C LYS A 90 0.12 -10.12 27.34
N PHE A 91 0.54 -11.37 27.12
CA PHE A 91 1.29 -11.73 25.92
C PHE A 91 0.34 -12.31 24.86
N HIS A 92 -0.28 -11.43 24.06
CA HIS A 92 -1.39 -11.77 23.15
C HIS A 92 -0.97 -12.71 22.03
N TYR A 93 0.16 -12.42 21.36
CA TYR A 93 0.75 -13.34 20.37
C TYR A 93 0.85 -14.76 20.92
N LYS A 94 1.41 -14.93 22.12
CA LYS A 94 1.56 -16.24 22.76
C LYS A 94 0.21 -16.90 23.04
N ASN A 95 -0.76 -16.16 23.58
CA ASN A 95 -2.09 -16.70 23.89
C ASN A 95 -2.78 -17.25 22.63
N ASP A 96 -2.73 -16.50 21.53
CA ASP A 96 -3.40 -16.87 20.27
C ASP A 96 -2.62 -17.96 19.54
N ALA A 97 -1.29 -17.83 19.47
CA ALA A 97 -0.41 -18.81 18.86
C ALA A 97 -0.57 -20.18 19.51
N LEU A 98 -0.72 -20.28 20.84
CA LEU A 98 -0.95 -21.56 21.52
C LEU A 98 -2.29 -22.20 21.18
N LEU A 99 -3.36 -21.40 21.00
CA LEU A 99 -4.66 -21.90 20.56
C LEU A 99 -4.60 -22.44 19.13
N LEU A 100 -4.01 -21.66 18.23
CA LEU A 100 -3.84 -22.02 16.82
C LEU A 100 -2.93 -23.24 16.65
N TRP A 101 -1.82 -23.29 17.39
CA TRP A 101 -0.92 -24.45 17.43
C TRP A 101 -1.66 -25.71 17.86
N GLY A 102 -2.50 -25.62 18.90
CA GLY A 102 -3.33 -26.73 19.35
C GLY A 102 -4.32 -27.21 18.28
N ALA A 103 -5.00 -26.28 17.59
CA ALA A 103 -5.94 -26.59 16.53
C ALA A 103 -5.26 -27.24 15.32
N ILE A 104 -4.14 -26.66 14.84
CA ILE A 104 -3.35 -27.21 13.73
C ILE A 104 -2.82 -28.59 14.09
N ARG A 105 -2.26 -28.76 15.29
CA ARG A 105 -1.76 -30.05 15.75
C ARG A 105 -2.86 -31.11 15.73
N GLN A 106 -4.05 -30.78 16.23
CA GLN A 106 -5.17 -31.72 16.25
C GLN A 106 -5.63 -32.07 14.83
N PHE A 107 -5.72 -31.09 13.93
CA PHE A 107 -6.08 -31.33 12.54
C PHE A 107 -5.07 -32.23 11.82
N VAL A 108 -3.76 -31.95 11.97
CA VAL A 108 -2.69 -32.80 11.44
C VAL A 108 -2.77 -34.20 12.02
N GLN A 109 -3.03 -34.33 13.32
CA GLN A 109 -3.23 -35.62 13.96
C GLN A 109 -4.42 -36.37 13.34
N ASP A 110 -5.58 -35.72 13.20
CA ASP A 110 -6.79 -36.35 12.64
C ASP A 110 -6.50 -36.85 11.21
N ILE A 111 -5.81 -36.06 10.38
CA ILE A 111 -5.38 -36.47 9.03
C ILE A 111 -4.39 -37.64 9.07
N VAL A 112 -3.32 -37.55 9.86
CA VAL A 112 -2.31 -38.62 9.94
C VAL A 112 -2.93 -39.94 10.43
N TYR A 113 -3.88 -39.89 11.35
CA TYR A 113 -4.55 -41.10 11.86
C TYR A 113 -5.53 -41.73 10.86
N ILE A 114 -6.03 -40.98 9.87
CA ILE A 114 -6.86 -41.54 8.78
C ILE A 114 -6.02 -42.44 7.85
N TYR A 115 -4.79 -42.02 7.53
CA TYR A 115 -3.96 -42.71 6.53
C TYR A 115 -2.90 -43.63 7.12
N TYR A 116 -2.47 -43.37 8.37
CA TYR A 116 -1.49 -44.20 9.07
C TYR A 116 -2.13 -44.83 10.32
N ASN A 117 -2.40 -46.13 10.26
CA ASN A 117 -3.03 -46.89 11.34
C ASN A 117 -2.04 -47.23 12.47
N ASP A 118 -0.75 -47.41 12.14
CA ASP A 118 0.28 -47.76 13.10
C ASP A 118 1.65 -47.17 12.73
N LYS A 119 2.66 -47.45 13.57
CA LYS A 119 4.05 -47.01 13.32
C LYS A 119 4.71 -47.73 12.14
N LYS A 120 4.28 -48.94 11.80
CA LYS A 120 4.88 -49.73 10.71
C LYS A 120 4.54 -49.11 9.36
N GLN A 121 3.33 -48.56 9.19
CA GLN A 121 2.96 -47.86 7.96
C GLN A 121 3.82 -46.61 7.74
N VAL A 122 4.09 -45.81 8.78
CA VAL A 122 4.99 -44.65 8.67
C VAL A 122 6.41 -45.07 8.29
N LEU A 123 6.91 -46.18 8.86
CA LEU A 123 8.25 -46.70 8.55
C LEU A 123 8.36 -47.27 7.13
N LYS A 124 7.28 -47.82 6.57
CA LYS A 124 7.25 -48.46 5.25
C LYS A 124 6.95 -47.50 4.10
N ASP A 125 6.43 -46.32 4.41
CA ASP A 125 6.17 -45.28 3.42
C ASP A 125 7.48 -44.66 2.95
N ASN A 126 7.95 -45.05 1.76
CA ASN A 126 9.20 -44.56 1.22
C ASN A 126 9.14 -43.07 0.85
N GLU A 127 8.00 -42.57 0.36
CA GLU A 127 7.85 -41.16 -0.04
C GLU A 127 8.07 -40.22 1.15
N ILE A 128 7.47 -40.51 2.32
CA ILE A 128 7.65 -39.65 3.50
C ILE A 128 9.07 -39.74 4.09
N GLN A 129 9.72 -40.90 3.98
CA GLN A 129 11.11 -41.08 4.43
C GLN A 129 12.09 -40.39 3.48
N ASP A 130 11.82 -40.42 2.18
CA ASP A 130 12.59 -39.72 1.16
C ASP A 130 12.43 -38.20 1.32
N TRP A 131 11.21 -37.73 1.59
CA TRP A 131 10.90 -36.33 1.86
C TRP A 131 11.69 -35.76 3.05
N ILE A 132 11.69 -36.45 4.20
CA ILE A 132 12.41 -35.95 5.38
C ILE A 132 13.93 -36.09 5.24
N ARG A 133 14.40 -37.11 4.51
CA ARG A 133 15.82 -37.28 4.19
C ARG A 133 16.33 -36.16 3.29
N ASP A 134 15.60 -35.83 2.22
CA ASP A 134 15.95 -34.72 1.31
C ASP A 134 15.98 -33.38 2.05
N LEU A 135 15.01 -33.14 2.93
CA LEU A 135 15.01 -31.97 3.82
C LEU A 135 16.26 -31.89 4.69
N ARG A 136 16.70 -33.01 5.26
CA ARG A 136 17.86 -33.06 6.14
C ARG A 136 19.17 -32.89 5.39
N GLU A 137 19.33 -33.59 4.27
CA GLU A 137 20.59 -33.69 3.53
C GLU A 137 20.80 -32.49 2.59
N ASN A 138 19.74 -32.00 1.97
CA ASN A 138 19.81 -30.95 0.95
C ASN A 138 19.18 -29.63 1.41
N GLY A 139 18.05 -29.70 2.12
CA GLY A 139 17.31 -28.52 2.55
C GLY A 139 17.97 -27.75 3.70
N TYR A 140 18.35 -28.47 4.75
CA TYR A 140 18.87 -27.91 6.00
C TYR A 140 20.29 -28.43 6.29
N LYS A 141 21.22 -28.10 5.38
CA LYS A 141 22.62 -28.48 5.53
C LYS A 141 23.23 -27.94 6.83
N PHE A 142 24.02 -28.79 7.48
CA PHE A 142 24.81 -28.49 8.67
C PHE A 142 26.22 -29.07 8.49
N GLY A 143 27.18 -28.64 9.32
CA GLY A 143 28.61 -28.94 9.15
C GLY A 143 29.47 -27.68 9.17
N GLY A 144 30.78 -27.84 9.33
CA GLY A 144 31.71 -26.73 9.55
C GLY A 144 31.35 -25.93 10.82
N LYS A 145 31.07 -24.63 10.68
CA LYS A 145 30.66 -23.75 11.80
C LYS A 145 29.15 -23.84 12.14
N SER A 146 28.38 -24.70 11.47
CA SER A 146 26.94 -24.77 11.65
C SER A 146 26.49 -25.95 12.51
N VAL A 147 25.62 -25.68 13.49
CA VAL A 147 25.05 -26.70 14.38
C VAL A 147 24.12 -27.66 13.63
N ASP A 148 23.94 -28.87 14.17
CA ASP A 148 22.91 -29.79 13.69
C ASP A 148 21.55 -29.08 13.73
N LYS A 149 20.88 -29.04 12.57
CA LYS A 149 19.58 -28.41 12.40
C LYS A 149 18.46 -29.18 13.09
N LYS A 150 18.74 -30.39 13.59
CA LYS A 150 17.78 -31.29 14.24
C LYS A 150 16.57 -31.62 13.36
N VAL A 151 16.78 -31.66 12.05
CA VAL A 151 15.83 -32.30 11.13
C VAL A 151 15.96 -33.81 11.33
N PRO A 152 14.85 -34.53 11.58
CA PRO A 152 14.87 -35.99 11.75
C PRO A 152 15.56 -36.69 10.57
N LYS A 153 16.30 -37.76 10.83
CA LYS A 153 16.86 -38.63 9.76
C LYS A 153 15.77 -39.45 9.06
N SER A 154 14.73 -39.79 9.81
CA SER A 154 13.61 -40.62 9.41
C SER A 154 12.45 -40.39 10.38
N PHE A 155 11.22 -40.68 9.97
CA PHE A 155 10.09 -40.74 10.90
C PHE A 155 9.89 -42.15 11.41
N THR A 156 9.90 -42.34 12.74
CA THR A 156 9.77 -43.68 13.35
C THR A 156 8.35 -44.02 13.77
N ASN A 157 7.51 -42.99 13.95
CA ASN A 157 6.16 -43.13 14.45
C ASN A 157 5.33 -41.89 14.05
N ARG A 158 4.00 -42.00 14.21
CA ARG A 158 3.04 -40.94 13.88
C ARG A 158 3.27 -39.65 14.67
N LYS A 159 3.70 -39.74 15.93
CA LYS A 159 3.91 -38.55 16.79
C LYS A 159 5.03 -37.67 16.22
N ASP A 160 6.12 -38.26 15.74
CA ASP A 160 7.22 -37.52 15.13
C ASP A 160 6.76 -36.80 13.85
N LEU A 161 6.01 -37.51 13.00
CA LEU A 161 5.43 -36.95 11.77
C LEU A 161 4.45 -35.80 12.07
N ILE A 162 3.51 -36.01 12.99
CA ILE A 162 2.55 -34.99 13.42
C ILE A 162 3.26 -33.76 13.97
N ASN A 163 4.25 -33.95 14.84
CA ASN A 163 5.02 -32.84 15.42
C ASN A 163 5.72 -32.02 14.32
N PHE A 164 6.34 -32.69 13.35
CA PHE A 164 7.06 -32.01 12.28
C PHE A 164 6.12 -31.27 11.32
N LEU A 165 5.03 -31.91 10.88
CA LEU A 165 4.02 -31.28 10.02
C LEU A 165 3.32 -30.11 10.71
N THR A 166 3.06 -30.20 12.02
CA THR A 166 2.52 -29.09 12.82
C THR A 166 3.44 -27.87 12.75
N LYS A 167 4.76 -28.06 12.93
CA LYS A 167 5.76 -26.98 12.82
C LYS A 167 5.71 -26.32 11.45
N VAL A 168 5.67 -27.12 10.38
CA VAL A 168 5.65 -26.61 8.99
C VAL A 168 4.39 -25.78 8.75
N ILE A 169 3.22 -26.33 9.02
CA ILE A 169 1.93 -25.66 8.78
C ILE A 169 1.82 -24.38 9.61
N PHE A 170 2.11 -24.46 10.92
CA PHE A 170 2.08 -23.29 11.80
C PHE A 170 3.05 -22.19 11.34
N THR A 171 4.25 -22.57 10.88
CA THR A 171 5.24 -21.59 10.42
C THR A 171 4.82 -20.89 9.13
N CYS A 172 4.27 -21.64 8.17
CA CYS A 172 3.87 -21.08 6.88
C CYS A 172 2.61 -20.20 6.99
N SER A 173 1.75 -20.46 7.97
CA SER A 173 0.51 -19.72 8.21
C SER A 173 0.68 -18.71 9.36
N CYS A 174 0.44 -19.15 10.60
CA CYS A 174 0.37 -18.31 11.79
C CYS A 174 1.64 -17.52 12.07
N GLN A 175 2.81 -18.15 12.04
CA GLN A 175 4.07 -17.46 12.35
C GLN A 175 4.37 -16.38 11.31
N HIS A 176 4.23 -16.71 10.02
CA HIS A 176 4.46 -15.76 8.93
C HIS A 176 3.49 -14.59 9.03
N ALA A 177 2.20 -14.86 9.18
CA ALA A 177 1.20 -13.81 9.38
C ALA A 177 1.57 -12.91 10.57
N ALA A 178 2.06 -13.51 11.65
CA ALA A 178 2.38 -12.81 12.88
C ALA A 178 3.49 -11.77 12.76
N VAL A 179 4.50 -12.05 11.96
CA VAL A 179 5.67 -11.19 11.80
C VAL A 179 5.68 -10.40 10.49
N ASN A 180 4.71 -10.67 9.60
CA ASN A 180 4.59 -10.01 8.31
C ASN A 180 3.45 -8.97 8.31
N PHE A 181 2.20 -9.37 8.54
CA PHE A 181 1.07 -8.44 8.40
C PHE A 181 0.98 -7.38 9.52
N SER A 182 1.67 -7.62 10.64
CA SER A 182 1.85 -6.64 11.73
C SER A 182 2.83 -5.52 11.39
N GLN A 183 3.58 -5.63 10.29
CA GLN A 183 4.61 -4.66 9.94
C GLN A 183 4.06 -3.25 9.73
N MET A 184 2.87 -3.06 9.15
CA MET A 184 2.34 -1.70 8.93
C MET A 184 2.06 -0.98 10.26
N ALA A 185 1.48 -1.68 11.25
CA ALA A 185 1.24 -1.07 12.55
C ALA A 185 2.54 -0.81 13.34
N THR A 186 3.60 -1.59 13.09
CA THR A 186 4.90 -1.42 13.76
C THR A 186 5.80 -0.38 13.09
N TYR A 187 5.88 -0.38 11.76
CA TYR A 187 6.83 0.42 10.97
C TYR A 187 6.18 1.61 10.26
N GLY A 188 4.84 1.68 10.18
CA GLY A 188 4.13 2.76 9.50
C GLY A 188 4.37 4.13 10.12
N TYR A 189 4.49 4.19 11.46
CA TYR A 189 5.04 5.34 12.17
C TYR A 189 6.52 5.09 12.48
N HIS A 190 7.40 5.56 11.60
CA HIS A 190 8.83 5.20 11.63
C HIS A 190 9.53 5.40 13.00
N PRO A 191 9.27 6.46 13.78
CA PRO A 191 9.88 6.61 15.11
C PRO A 191 9.56 5.48 16.11
N ASN A 192 8.47 4.73 15.91
CA ASN A 192 8.13 3.56 16.74
C ASN A 192 9.14 2.42 16.56
N SER A 193 9.61 2.19 15.33
CA SER A 193 10.59 1.14 15.03
C SER A 193 11.51 1.56 13.86
N PRO A 194 12.49 2.44 14.11
CA PRO A 194 13.40 2.91 13.07
C PRO A 194 14.23 1.76 12.51
N THR A 195 14.33 1.66 11.18
CA THR A 195 15.06 0.58 10.52
C THR A 195 16.54 0.88 10.28
N LEU A 196 16.90 2.15 10.38
CA LEU A 196 18.27 2.63 10.32
C LEU A 196 18.46 3.86 11.22
N MET A 197 19.71 4.12 11.57
CA MET A 197 20.16 5.33 12.25
C MET A 197 21.30 5.94 11.41
N ARG A 198 21.23 7.25 11.15
CA ARG A 198 22.22 7.98 10.33
C ARG A 198 23.42 8.48 11.14
N GLN A 199 23.31 8.52 12.47
CA GLN A 199 24.36 8.97 13.38
C GLN A 199 24.77 7.83 14.33
N PRO A 200 26.01 7.85 14.86
CA PRO A 200 26.42 6.92 15.89
C PRO A 200 25.61 7.12 17.18
N ALA A 201 25.58 6.08 18.02
CA ALA A 201 24.98 6.19 19.34
C ALA A 201 25.69 7.27 20.20
N PRO A 202 24.96 8.04 21.01
CA PRO A 202 25.56 9.05 21.88
C PRO A 202 26.51 8.39 22.90
N THR A 203 27.64 9.05 23.17
CA THR A 203 28.67 8.53 24.09
C THR A 203 28.60 9.15 25.49
N LYS A 204 27.82 10.21 25.67
CA LYS A 204 27.57 10.85 26.97
C LYS A 204 26.09 11.14 27.16
N ARG A 205 25.68 11.25 28.43
CA ARG A 205 24.32 11.62 28.82
C ARG A 205 24.15 13.15 28.72
N GLY A 206 22.93 13.60 28.44
CA GLY A 206 22.58 15.03 28.43
C GLY A 206 22.93 15.79 27.13
N GLU A 207 23.52 15.12 26.13
CA GLU A 207 23.91 15.75 24.86
C GLU A 207 22.85 15.61 23.74
N VAL A 208 21.76 14.89 23.98
CA VAL A 208 20.74 14.57 22.95
C VAL A 208 19.54 15.48 23.12
N ASP A 209 19.31 16.34 22.13
CA ASP A 209 18.08 17.13 21.99
C ASP A 209 17.19 16.61 20.84
N SER A 210 16.05 17.26 20.60
CA SER A 210 15.13 16.87 19.53
C SER A 210 15.80 16.95 18.14
N THR A 211 16.66 17.93 17.93
CA THR A 211 17.40 18.12 16.67
C THR A 211 18.33 16.94 16.39
N ALA A 212 19.09 16.50 17.39
CA ALA A 212 19.97 15.34 17.31
C ALA A 212 19.19 14.04 17.04
N ILE A 213 18.02 13.87 17.67
CA ILE A 213 17.13 12.72 17.41
C ILE A 213 16.68 12.73 15.94
N MET A 214 16.18 13.86 15.44
CA MET A 214 15.70 13.97 14.04
C MET A 214 16.85 13.82 13.02
N ALA A 215 18.06 14.25 13.37
CA ALA A 215 19.27 14.02 12.58
C ALA A 215 19.70 12.55 12.57
N THR A 216 19.40 11.79 13.64
CA THR A 216 19.74 10.37 13.79
C THR A 216 18.73 9.46 13.09
N LEU A 217 17.43 9.76 13.18
CA LEU A 217 16.38 9.00 12.50
C LEU A 217 16.54 9.03 10.97
N ALA A 218 15.92 8.08 10.28
CA ALA A 218 15.84 8.06 8.82
C ALA A 218 15.37 9.41 8.24
N ASN A 219 15.96 9.81 7.11
CA ASN A 219 15.45 10.95 6.35
C ASN A 219 14.09 10.59 5.71
N LYS A 220 13.41 11.60 5.14
CA LYS A 220 12.07 11.43 4.54
C LYS A 220 12.04 10.34 3.45
N HIS A 221 13.06 10.29 2.60
CA HIS A 221 13.16 9.29 1.53
C HIS A 221 13.30 7.87 2.08
N GLN A 222 14.18 7.66 3.06
CA GLN A 222 14.40 6.37 3.71
C GLN A 222 13.13 5.88 4.45
N ALA A 223 12.49 6.77 5.21
CA ALA A 223 11.23 6.46 5.90
C ALA A 223 10.10 6.15 4.90
N GLY A 224 9.93 6.96 3.85
CA GLY A 224 8.94 6.74 2.80
C GLY A 224 9.18 5.45 2.01
N THR A 225 10.44 5.10 1.76
CA THR A 225 10.83 3.83 1.11
C THR A 225 10.48 2.65 2.01
N MET A 226 10.75 2.72 3.32
CA MET A 226 10.38 1.66 4.26
C MET A 226 8.86 1.45 4.31
N ILE A 227 8.08 2.53 4.41
CA ILE A 227 6.61 2.45 4.41
C ILE A 227 6.10 1.80 3.11
N SER A 228 6.69 2.18 1.96
CA SER A 228 6.33 1.59 0.65
C SER A 228 6.63 0.09 0.58
N ILE A 229 7.78 -0.33 1.11
CA ILE A 229 8.18 -1.75 1.18
C ILE A 229 7.22 -2.51 2.09
N VAL A 230 6.94 -1.99 3.28
CA VAL A 230 6.02 -2.63 4.23
C VAL A 230 4.63 -2.78 3.61
N ASN A 231 4.11 -1.73 2.96
CA ASN A 231 2.82 -1.80 2.26
C ASN A 231 2.79 -2.92 1.21
N ALA A 232 3.87 -3.10 0.45
CA ALA A 232 3.99 -4.19 -0.52
C ALA A 232 4.08 -5.57 0.15
N LEU A 233 4.87 -5.72 1.22
CA LEU A 233 5.01 -6.99 1.95
C LEU A 233 3.73 -7.40 2.69
N THR A 234 2.90 -6.43 3.09
CA THR A 234 1.61 -6.66 3.74
C THR A 234 0.43 -6.70 2.77
N THR A 235 0.66 -6.76 1.46
CA THR A 235 -0.43 -6.86 0.47
C THR A 235 -1.13 -8.21 0.59
N ILE A 236 -2.46 -8.19 0.67
CA ILE A 236 -3.33 -9.36 0.63
C ILE A 236 -4.17 -9.25 -0.64
N TYR A 237 -4.07 -10.24 -1.53
CA TYR A 237 -4.85 -10.26 -2.76
C TYR A 237 -6.29 -10.72 -2.50
N PRO A 238 -7.29 -10.29 -3.30
CA PRO A 238 -8.67 -10.74 -3.16
C PRO A 238 -8.86 -12.27 -3.28
N THR A 239 -7.91 -12.96 -3.93
CA THR A 239 -7.91 -14.41 -4.12
C THR A 239 -7.19 -15.17 -3.01
N GLU A 240 -6.75 -14.50 -1.94
CA GLU A 240 -6.02 -15.15 -0.85
C GLU A 240 -6.90 -16.16 -0.11
N LEU A 241 -6.33 -17.33 0.21
CA LEU A 241 -7.01 -18.37 0.98
C LEU A 241 -6.43 -18.41 2.39
N PHE A 242 -7.23 -18.01 3.37
CA PHE A 242 -6.79 -17.92 4.75
C PHE A 242 -6.77 -19.30 5.46
N LEU A 243 -6.12 -19.39 6.62
CA LEU A 243 -5.87 -20.65 7.33
C LEU A 243 -7.11 -21.53 7.55
N GLY A 244 -7.17 -22.71 6.94
CA GLY A 244 -8.35 -23.56 7.14
C GLY A 244 -9.38 -23.39 6.04
N ASP A 245 -9.28 -22.38 5.18
CA ASP A 245 -9.99 -22.37 3.92
C ASP A 245 -9.26 -23.19 2.85
N TYR A 246 -9.89 -24.28 2.44
CA TYR A 246 -9.38 -25.21 1.43
C TYR A 246 -10.38 -25.19 0.27
N ALA A 247 -10.58 -24.04 -0.37
CA ALA A 247 -11.41 -23.97 -1.58
C ALA A 247 -10.83 -24.88 -2.68
N ASP A 248 -9.51 -24.90 -2.84
CA ASP A 248 -8.75 -25.81 -3.69
C ASP A 248 -8.50 -27.17 -3.00
N ASN A 249 -9.51 -27.77 -2.34
CA ASN A 249 -9.33 -28.99 -1.56
C ASN A 249 -8.92 -30.19 -2.43
N LEU A 250 -7.79 -30.82 -2.10
CA LEU A 250 -7.28 -32.00 -2.79
C LEU A 250 -7.71 -33.34 -2.16
N PHE A 251 -8.39 -33.30 -1.00
CA PHE A 251 -8.89 -34.50 -0.32
C PHE A 251 -10.24 -34.95 -0.89
N GLY A 252 -10.24 -36.13 -1.52
CA GLY A 252 -11.47 -36.81 -1.93
C GLY A 252 -12.12 -37.63 -0.81
N ASP A 253 -11.33 -38.07 0.18
CA ASP A 253 -11.79 -38.94 1.26
C ASP A 253 -12.73 -38.21 2.23
N ALA A 254 -13.93 -38.77 2.44
CA ALA A 254 -14.94 -38.19 3.32
C ALA A 254 -14.43 -38.00 4.76
N SER A 255 -13.61 -38.93 5.26
CA SER A 255 -12.99 -38.83 6.59
C SER A 255 -12.07 -37.61 6.71
N ALA A 256 -11.28 -37.30 5.67
CA ALA A 256 -10.41 -36.14 5.63
C ALA A 256 -11.22 -34.83 5.53
N GLN A 257 -12.34 -34.84 4.79
CA GLN A 257 -13.27 -33.70 4.74
C GLN A 257 -13.92 -33.44 6.10
N VAL A 258 -14.28 -34.48 6.86
CA VAL A 258 -14.77 -34.34 8.24
C VAL A 258 -13.71 -33.74 9.17
N ALA A 259 -12.45 -34.19 9.07
CA ALA A 259 -11.35 -33.62 9.84
C ALA A 259 -11.13 -32.13 9.50
N LEU A 260 -11.25 -31.76 8.22
CA LEU A 260 -11.16 -30.38 7.77
C LEU A 260 -12.32 -29.52 8.29
N ALA A 261 -13.55 -30.02 8.24
CA ALA A 261 -14.72 -29.30 8.76
C ALA A 261 -14.60 -29.05 10.28
N LYS A 262 -14.11 -30.06 11.03
CA LYS A 262 -13.80 -29.93 12.46
C LYS A 262 -12.70 -28.90 12.70
N PHE A 263 -11.67 -28.84 11.85
CA PHE A 263 -10.62 -27.83 11.93
C PHE A 263 -11.17 -26.42 11.69
N LYS A 264 -11.96 -26.21 10.63
CA LYS A 264 -12.65 -24.94 10.34
C LYS A 264 -13.49 -24.48 11.54
N SER A 265 -14.37 -25.35 12.05
CA SER A 265 -15.18 -25.05 13.23
C SER A 265 -14.34 -24.70 14.47
N LYS A 266 -13.19 -25.36 14.66
CA LYS A 266 -12.30 -25.03 15.77
C LYS A 266 -11.65 -23.66 15.62
N LEU A 267 -11.33 -23.25 14.40
CA LEU A 267 -10.81 -21.92 14.12
C LEU A 267 -11.87 -20.85 14.36
N ASP A 268 -13.13 -21.09 13.97
CA ASP A 268 -14.24 -20.17 14.26
C ASP A 268 -14.40 -19.93 15.76
N GLU A 269 -14.33 -20.99 16.59
CA GLU A 269 -14.32 -20.85 18.05
C GLU A 269 -13.15 -20.00 18.58
N ILE A 270 -11.98 -20.14 17.97
CA ILE A 270 -10.77 -19.36 18.36
C ILE A 270 -10.96 -17.90 17.96
N THR A 271 -11.47 -17.64 16.76
CA THR A 271 -11.80 -16.31 16.25
C THR A 271 -12.75 -15.58 17.20
N GLU A 272 -13.85 -16.21 17.60
CA GLU A 272 -14.81 -15.59 18.53
C GLU A 272 -14.22 -15.33 19.92
N LYS A 273 -13.34 -16.21 20.41
CA LYS A 273 -12.60 -15.95 21.67
C LYS A 273 -11.69 -14.74 21.56
N ILE A 274 -11.02 -14.58 20.42
CA ILE A 274 -10.11 -13.45 20.18
C ILE A 274 -10.89 -12.15 20.02
N LYS A 275 -11.96 -12.14 19.21
CA LYS A 275 -12.86 -10.97 19.08
C LYS A 275 -13.39 -10.52 20.44
N LYS A 276 -13.95 -11.44 21.23
CA LYS A 276 -14.47 -11.13 22.57
C LYS A 276 -13.41 -10.59 23.53
N ARG A 277 -12.18 -11.11 23.47
CA ARG A 277 -11.06 -10.56 24.25
C ARG A 277 -10.77 -9.10 23.84
N ASN A 278 -10.90 -8.80 22.55
CA ASN A 278 -10.50 -7.52 21.96
C ASN A 278 -11.56 -6.42 22.10
N GLU A 279 -12.84 -6.76 22.29
CA GLU A 279 -13.95 -5.81 22.48
C GLU A 279 -13.74 -4.79 23.62
N GLY A 280 -12.85 -5.08 24.58
CA GLY A 280 -12.51 -4.19 25.70
C GLY A 280 -11.10 -3.61 25.66
N MET A 281 -10.38 -3.72 24.54
CA MET A 281 -8.99 -3.27 24.38
C MET A 281 -8.91 -1.94 23.64
N THR A 282 -8.01 -1.05 24.04
CA THR A 282 -7.76 0.19 23.31
C THR A 282 -6.98 -0.07 22.01
N VAL A 283 -6.90 0.94 21.11
CA VAL A 283 -6.08 0.83 19.89
C VAL A 283 -4.61 0.51 20.22
N ASP A 284 -4.09 1.03 21.34
CA ASP A 284 -2.73 0.74 21.82
C ASP A 284 -2.57 -0.74 22.26
N ASP A 285 -3.62 -1.35 22.81
CA ASP A 285 -3.64 -2.78 23.21
C ASP A 285 -3.82 -3.74 22.01
N THR A 286 -4.29 -3.23 20.85
CA THR A 286 -4.61 -4.04 19.65
C THR A 286 -3.53 -4.01 18.58
N ILE A 287 -2.59 -3.05 18.62
CA ILE A 287 -1.44 -2.97 17.69
C ILE A 287 -0.55 -4.24 17.78
N GLU A 288 -0.51 -4.94 18.92
CA GLU A 288 0.18 -6.23 19.05
C GLU A 288 -0.51 -7.41 18.32
N GLN A 289 -1.71 -7.22 17.74
CA GLN A 289 -2.60 -8.34 17.41
C GLN A 289 -2.97 -8.51 15.93
N ILE A 290 -2.44 -7.69 15.02
CA ILE A 290 -2.62 -7.90 13.56
C ILE A 290 -2.02 -9.26 13.11
N ALA A 291 -1.26 -9.89 14.00
CA ALA A 291 -0.48 -11.07 13.79
C ALA A 291 -1.21 -12.42 13.77
N THR A 292 -2.39 -12.57 14.39
CA THR A 292 -2.91 -13.92 14.70
C THR A 292 -4.35 -14.20 14.24
N THR A 293 -5.08 -13.21 13.72
CA THR A 293 -6.49 -13.35 13.29
C THR A 293 -6.82 -12.73 11.93
N SER A 294 -5.92 -12.83 10.94
CA SER A 294 -6.35 -12.66 9.54
C SER A 294 -7.19 -13.87 9.10
N GLN A 295 -8.43 -13.92 9.60
CA GLN A 295 -9.57 -14.77 9.28
C GLN A 295 -10.77 -14.17 10.03
N THR A 296 -11.92 -13.80 9.44
CA THR A 296 -12.67 -14.43 8.35
C THR A 296 -13.76 -13.45 7.84
N VAL A 297 -13.98 -13.45 6.52
CA VAL A 297 -15.18 -12.99 5.77
C VAL A 297 -15.54 -11.49 5.81
N ASP A 298 -15.36 -10.86 4.64
CA ASP A 298 -16.08 -9.67 4.18
C ASP A 298 -17.56 -10.04 3.94
N ASP A 299 -18.48 -9.18 4.38
CA ASP A 299 -19.94 -9.36 4.45
C ASP A 299 -20.64 -9.30 3.06
N THR A 300 -20.10 -9.96 2.04
CA THR A 300 -20.71 -9.97 0.69
C THR A 300 -20.61 -11.32 -0.01
N ILE A 301 -21.41 -12.29 0.42
CA ILE A 301 -21.88 -13.35 -0.47
C ILE A 301 -23.39 -13.51 -0.27
N SER A 302 -24.16 -13.13 -1.29
CA SER A 302 -25.56 -13.50 -1.41
C SER A 302 -25.65 -15.01 -1.57
N TYR A 303 -26.19 -15.70 -0.57
CA TYR A 303 -26.67 -17.07 -0.77
C TYR A 303 -28.03 -17.00 -1.44
N ASP A 304 -28.03 -17.31 -2.74
CA ASP A 304 -29.23 -17.74 -3.43
C ASP A 304 -29.38 -19.25 -3.14
N SER A 305 -30.25 -19.59 -2.21
CA SER A 305 -30.63 -20.98 -1.94
C SER A 305 -32.12 -21.05 -1.62
N ASP A 306 -32.94 -20.89 -2.65
CA ASP A 306 -34.30 -21.42 -2.68
C ASP A 306 -34.19 -22.95 -2.76
N SER A 307 -34.16 -23.60 -1.59
CA SER A 307 -34.52 -25.00 -1.47
C SER A 307 -35.24 -25.19 -0.13
N ASP A 308 -36.57 -25.22 -0.19
CA ASP A 308 -37.44 -25.51 0.93
C ASP A 308 -37.16 -26.93 1.46
N ILE A 309 -36.53 -27.01 2.63
CA ILE A 309 -36.44 -28.26 3.39
C ILE A 309 -37.67 -28.34 4.28
N GLU A 310 -38.71 -29.03 3.80
CA GLU A 310 -39.81 -29.50 4.64
C GLU A 310 -39.31 -30.66 5.52
N LEU A 311 -39.04 -30.36 6.79
CA LEU A 311 -38.83 -31.38 7.82
C LEU A 311 -40.19 -31.76 8.44
N ASP A 312 -40.76 -32.86 7.93
CA ASP A 312 -41.89 -33.53 8.57
C ASP A 312 -41.44 -34.13 9.91
N LEU A 313 -42.08 -33.69 10.99
CA LEU A 313 -41.77 -34.11 12.36
C LEU A 313 -43.05 -34.57 13.05
N THR A 314 -43.60 -35.69 12.59
CA THR A 314 -44.61 -36.44 13.34
C THR A 314 -43.97 -37.11 14.57
N ALA A 315 -44.56 -36.80 15.73
CA ALA A 315 -44.48 -37.49 17.02
C ALA A 315 -43.10 -37.63 17.71
N SER A 316 -42.81 -36.73 18.65
CA SER A 316 -42.12 -37.13 19.89
C SER A 316 -42.53 -36.23 21.07
N SER A 317 -42.84 -36.84 22.21
CA SER A 317 -43.25 -36.23 23.48
C SER A 317 -42.09 -35.56 24.24
N CYS A 318 -41.05 -35.11 23.53
CA CYS A 318 -39.86 -34.50 24.13
C CYS A 318 -40.08 -32.99 24.38
N THR A 319 -39.93 -32.56 25.63
CA THR A 319 -40.08 -31.16 26.08
C THR A 319 -39.08 -30.21 25.41
N SER A 320 -37.84 -30.65 25.16
CA SER A 320 -36.83 -29.87 24.42
C SER A 320 -37.17 -29.70 22.94
N CYS A 321 -37.69 -30.74 22.28
CA CYS A 321 -38.13 -30.67 20.90
C CYS A 321 -39.34 -29.74 20.74
N ASN A 322 -40.27 -29.75 21.70
CA ASN A 322 -41.40 -28.81 21.71
C ASN A 322 -40.95 -27.35 21.93
N ARG A 323 -39.90 -27.13 22.73
CA ARG A 323 -39.30 -25.79 22.92
C ARG A 323 -38.63 -25.28 21.64
N LEU A 324 -37.93 -26.16 20.92
CA LEU A 324 -37.34 -25.86 19.61
C LEU A 324 -38.41 -25.59 18.54
N LYS A 325 -39.46 -26.42 18.46
CA LYS A 325 -40.61 -26.19 17.56
C LYS A 325 -41.28 -24.84 17.80
N LYS A 326 -41.44 -24.43 19.07
CA LYS A 326 -41.93 -23.08 19.42
C LYS A 326 -40.97 -21.98 18.95
N LYS A 327 -39.66 -22.13 19.18
CA LYS A 327 -38.65 -21.16 18.70
C LYS A 327 -38.65 -21.03 17.18
N ILE A 328 -38.73 -22.14 16.45
CA ILE A 328 -38.79 -22.16 14.97
C ILE A 328 -40.05 -21.43 14.49
N LYS A 329 -41.22 -21.71 15.08
CA LYS A 329 -42.46 -20.97 14.75
C LYS A 329 -42.35 -19.48 15.04
N THR A 330 -41.70 -19.07 16.13
CA THR A 330 -41.47 -17.65 16.43
C THR A 330 -40.55 -17.01 15.40
N LEU A 331 -39.45 -17.67 15.03
CA LEU A 331 -38.50 -17.17 14.02
C LEU A 331 -39.15 -17.07 12.63
N GLN A 332 -39.96 -18.04 12.23
CA GLN A 332 -40.72 -17.99 10.98
C GLN A 332 -41.70 -16.81 10.95
N LYS A 333 -42.36 -16.50 12.07
CA LYS A 333 -43.23 -15.31 12.18
C LYS A 333 -42.43 -14.01 12.08
N THR A 334 -41.25 -13.94 12.70
CA THR A 334 -40.36 -12.78 12.60
C THR A 334 -39.86 -12.56 11.17
N ILE A 335 -39.47 -13.63 10.48
CA ILE A 335 -39.06 -13.57 9.06
C ILE A 335 -40.23 -13.08 8.18
N SER A 336 -41.44 -13.60 8.40
CA SER A 336 -42.64 -13.16 7.68
C SER A 336 -42.95 -11.67 7.92
N TRP A 337 -42.80 -11.20 9.17
CA TRP A 337 -42.96 -9.79 9.52
C TRP A 337 -41.94 -8.91 8.80
N HIS A 338 -40.65 -9.27 8.81
CA HIS A 338 -39.61 -8.52 8.09
C HIS A 338 -39.84 -8.50 6.56
N LYS A 339 -40.29 -9.61 5.96
CA LYS A 339 -40.66 -9.65 4.53
C LYS A 339 -41.80 -8.66 4.21
N LYS A 340 -42.84 -8.60 5.05
CA LYS A 340 -43.94 -7.62 4.89
C LYS A 340 -43.49 -6.17 5.10
N THR A 341 -42.65 -5.91 6.11
CA THR A 341 -42.11 -4.58 6.37
C THR A 341 -41.24 -4.10 5.20
N LYS A 342 -40.39 -4.98 4.64
CA LYS A 342 -39.57 -4.69 3.45
C LYS A 342 -40.45 -4.32 2.25
N ALA A 343 -41.48 -5.10 1.95
CA ALA A 343 -42.40 -4.80 0.84
C ALA A 343 -43.16 -3.47 1.04
N THR A 344 -43.50 -3.14 2.29
CA THR A 344 -44.18 -1.88 2.64
C THR A 344 -43.25 -0.68 2.45
N LEU A 345 -41.98 -0.79 2.88
CA LEU A 345 -40.97 0.24 2.68
C LEU A 345 -40.63 0.44 1.20
N GLN A 346 -40.54 -0.64 0.42
CA GLN A 346 -40.32 -0.56 -1.03
C GLN A 346 -41.45 0.19 -1.76
N LYS A 347 -42.72 -0.05 -1.37
CA LYS A 347 -43.85 0.74 -1.91
C LYS A 347 -43.79 2.22 -1.51
N LYS A 348 -43.30 2.52 -0.30
CA LYS A 348 -43.17 3.89 0.20
C LYS A 348 -42.05 4.65 -0.55
N ILE A 349 -40.93 3.98 -0.82
CA ILE A 349 -39.83 4.50 -1.65
C ILE A 349 -40.35 4.82 -3.05
N HIS A 350 -41.05 3.88 -3.69
CA HIS A 350 -41.57 4.08 -5.04
C HIS A 350 -42.60 5.23 -5.12
N ARG A 351 -43.40 5.45 -4.06
CA ARG A 351 -44.31 6.60 -3.97
C ARG A 351 -43.55 7.92 -3.83
N LEU A 352 -42.56 7.98 -2.94
CA LEU A 352 -41.73 9.19 -2.74
C LEU A 352 -40.92 9.54 -3.99
N GLU A 353 -40.43 8.55 -4.73
CA GLU A 353 -39.75 8.77 -6.00
C GLU A 353 -40.68 9.27 -7.12
N ALA A 354 -41.97 8.92 -7.08
CA ALA A 354 -42.97 9.44 -7.99
C ALA A 354 -43.32 10.90 -7.65
N GLU A 355 -43.52 11.21 -6.36
CA GLU A 355 -43.78 12.57 -5.86
C GLU A 355 -42.61 13.52 -6.15
N ASN A 356 -41.36 13.05 -6.01
CA ASN A 356 -40.18 13.83 -6.32
C ASN A 356 -40.07 14.13 -7.83
N ARG A 357 -40.43 13.17 -8.70
CA ARG A 357 -40.48 13.40 -10.16
C ARG A 357 -41.49 14.46 -10.57
N THR A 358 -42.63 14.56 -9.89
CA THR A 358 -43.62 15.62 -10.16
C THR A 358 -43.20 17.00 -9.65
N LEU A 359 -42.41 17.08 -8.57
CA LEU A 359 -41.90 18.34 -8.03
C LEU A 359 -40.85 19.01 -8.93
N PHE A 360 -40.08 18.22 -9.70
CA PHE A 360 -39.07 18.74 -10.64
C PHE A 360 -39.65 19.22 -11.97
N ALA A 361 -40.91 18.93 -12.29
CA ALA A 361 -41.54 19.34 -13.54
C ALA A 361 -42.17 20.75 -13.50
N SER A 362 -42.18 21.42 -12.33
CA SER A 362 -42.98 22.65 -12.10
C SER A 362 -42.20 23.85 -11.55
N GLN A 363 -40.91 24.04 -11.88
CA GLN A 363 -40.21 25.28 -11.53
C GLN A 363 -39.86 26.14 -12.77
N PRO A 364 -40.21 27.45 -12.76
CA PRO A 364 -39.93 28.37 -13.87
C PRO A 364 -38.51 28.94 -13.82
N SER A 365 -38.00 29.30 -14.99
CA SER A 365 -36.71 29.94 -15.24
C SER A 365 -36.55 31.27 -14.50
N VAL A 366 -35.44 31.47 -13.79
CA VAL A 366 -35.05 32.77 -13.21
C VAL A 366 -33.77 33.28 -13.90
N SER A 367 -33.82 34.57 -14.24
CA SER A 367 -32.84 35.35 -14.99
C SER A 367 -31.58 35.73 -14.21
N THR A 368 -30.54 36.03 -14.97
CA THR A 368 -29.28 36.70 -14.64
C THR A 368 -29.43 38.01 -13.87
N ALA A 369 -28.67 38.19 -12.78
CA ALA A 369 -27.98 39.46 -12.45
C ALA A 369 -27.09 39.34 -11.19
N ALA A 370 -25.93 39.99 -11.28
CA ALA A 370 -25.09 40.56 -10.23
C ALA A 370 -24.45 39.62 -9.18
N LEU A 371 -23.12 39.51 -9.22
CA LEU A 371 -22.31 39.50 -8.00
C LEU A 371 -21.02 40.30 -8.21
N ASP A 372 -20.86 41.28 -7.34
CA ASP A 372 -19.81 42.28 -7.23
C ASP A 372 -18.44 41.70 -6.86
N GLU A 373 -17.43 42.53 -7.16
CA GLU A 373 -16.03 42.42 -6.77
C GLU A 373 -15.87 42.31 -5.24
N ALA A 374 -14.97 41.43 -4.80
CA ALA A 374 -14.36 41.51 -3.48
C ALA A 374 -12.86 41.26 -3.61
N HIS A 375 -12.10 42.34 -3.43
CA HIS A 375 -10.70 42.35 -2.99
C HIS A 375 -10.53 41.50 -1.72
N ILE A 376 -9.41 40.80 -1.57
CA ILE A 376 -8.67 40.59 -0.30
C ILE A 376 -7.25 40.05 -0.63
N ASP A 377 -6.28 40.86 -0.21
CA ASP A 377 -4.93 40.64 0.30
C ASP A 377 -4.03 39.51 -0.20
N GLU A 378 -2.91 39.99 -0.76
CA GLU A 378 -1.58 39.41 -0.69
C GLU A 378 -1.17 39.23 0.79
N ASP A 379 -0.72 38.03 1.18
CA ASP A 379 0.63 37.89 1.74
C ASP A 379 1.00 36.45 2.12
N ASN A 380 2.28 36.17 1.83
CA ASN A 380 3.18 35.18 2.41
C ASN A 380 3.19 33.74 1.85
N GLU A 381 3.84 33.58 0.70
CA GLU A 381 4.58 32.37 0.30
C GLU A 381 5.85 32.24 1.15
N GLN A 382 6.09 31.09 1.78
CA GLN A 382 7.46 30.70 2.16
C GLN A 382 7.67 29.18 2.04
N GLU A 383 8.34 28.84 0.94
CA GLU A 383 9.47 27.89 0.80
C GLU A 383 9.31 26.41 1.19
N TYR A 384 9.21 25.57 0.16
CA TYR A 384 9.77 24.21 0.13
C TYR A 384 10.72 24.12 -1.07
N LEU A 385 12.03 24.13 -0.82
CA LEU A 385 13.06 23.77 -1.78
C LEU A 385 13.39 22.27 -1.58
N ASP A 386 13.07 21.47 -2.59
CA ASP A 386 13.70 20.16 -2.84
C ASP A 386 14.72 20.38 -3.96
N ASP A 387 16.00 20.34 -3.63
CA ASP A 387 17.08 20.07 -4.58
C ASP A 387 17.51 18.62 -4.36
N ASP A 388 17.40 17.78 -5.39
CA ASP A 388 18.56 17.28 -6.11
C ASP A 388 18.10 16.26 -7.17
N ALA A 389 18.24 16.63 -8.44
CA ALA A 389 18.29 15.70 -9.56
C ALA A 389 19.33 16.22 -10.55
N SER A 390 20.60 16.06 -10.18
CA SER A 390 21.71 16.01 -11.13
C SER A 390 21.50 14.86 -12.12
N MET A 391 21.31 15.20 -13.40
CA MET A 391 21.49 14.27 -14.52
C MET A 391 22.58 14.81 -15.45
N ASP A 392 23.70 14.10 -15.40
CA ASP A 392 24.89 14.23 -16.23
C ASP A 392 24.54 14.04 -17.72
N TYR A 393 24.70 15.12 -18.49
CA TYR A 393 24.68 15.09 -19.95
C TYR A 393 26.13 15.11 -20.43
N SER A 394 26.66 13.93 -20.73
CA SER A 394 27.96 13.78 -21.39
C SER A 394 27.84 12.79 -22.55
N SER A 395 27.55 13.33 -23.73
CA SER A 395 28.29 13.05 -24.98
C SER A 395 27.56 13.69 -26.15
N LEU A 396 28.21 14.64 -26.81
CA LEU A 396 28.39 14.77 -28.27
C LEU A 396 29.04 16.14 -28.59
N GLU A 397 30.38 16.17 -28.56
CA GLU A 397 31.20 16.98 -29.48
C GLU A 397 31.25 16.20 -30.83
N GLU A 398 31.49 16.72 -32.02
CA GLU A 398 31.73 18.04 -32.63
C GLU A 398 31.62 17.79 -34.16
N SER A 399 31.34 18.80 -34.98
CA SER A 399 32.07 19.02 -36.25
C SER A 399 31.64 20.31 -36.94
N GLY A 400 32.63 21.01 -37.48
CA GLY A 400 32.54 22.40 -37.90
C GLY A 400 32.12 22.65 -39.36
N GLN A 401 31.48 23.81 -39.51
CA GLN A 401 31.55 24.83 -40.57
C GLN A 401 31.36 24.45 -42.05
N SER A 402 30.35 25.07 -42.68
CA SER A 402 30.44 25.70 -44.01
C SER A 402 29.25 26.65 -44.24
N ALA A 403 29.51 27.83 -44.80
CA ALA A 403 28.54 28.91 -45.05
C ALA A 403 27.47 28.58 -46.12
N ALA A 404 27.50 27.39 -46.74
CA ALA A 404 26.50 26.94 -47.70
C ALA A 404 25.24 26.32 -47.07
N VAL A 405 25.21 26.12 -45.74
CA VAL A 405 24.09 25.47 -45.02
C VAL A 405 22.98 26.46 -44.63
N MET A 406 23.24 27.77 -44.65
CA MET A 406 22.27 28.77 -44.19
C MET A 406 21.00 28.83 -45.03
N ASP A 407 21.06 28.60 -46.35
CA ASP A 407 19.87 28.68 -47.21
C ASP A 407 18.95 27.45 -47.10
N GLU A 408 19.48 26.24 -46.79
CA GLU A 408 18.65 25.05 -46.55
C GLU A 408 17.99 25.07 -45.15
N GLU A 409 18.61 25.68 -44.14
CA GLU A 409 18.04 25.81 -42.79
C GLU A 409 16.87 26.81 -42.73
N ILE A 410 16.91 27.89 -43.52
CA ILE A 410 15.82 28.89 -43.55
C ILE A 410 14.52 28.26 -44.08
N THR A 411 14.60 27.36 -45.07
CA THR A 411 13.42 26.62 -45.56
C THR A 411 12.87 25.60 -44.57
N LYS A 412 13.69 25.06 -43.65
CA LYS A 412 13.23 24.10 -42.62
C LYS A 412 12.51 24.76 -41.43
N ASN A 413 12.76 26.04 -41.18
CA ASN A 413 12.17 26.80 -40.06
C ASN A 413 11.01 27.72 -40.50
N THR A 414 10.57 27.63 -41.75
CA THR A 414 9.39 28.36 -42.22
C THR A 414 8.12 27.64 -41.75
N VAL A 415 7.31 28.34 -40.95
CA VAL A 415 6.07 27.80 -40.40
C VAL A 415 4.89 28.22 -41.28
N SER A 416 4.29 27.26 -41.98
CA SER A 416 3.03 27.43 -42.71
C SER A 416 1.93 26.61 -42.05
N VAL A 417 0.73 27.18 -41.91
CA VAL A 417 -0.44 26.49 -41.35
C VAL A 417 -1.44 26.27 -42.49
N ASP A 418 -1.84 25.02 -42.71
CA ASP A 418 -2.82 24.67 -43.73
C ASP A 418 -4.21 25.22 -43.36
N GLU A 419 -4.95 25.65 -44.38
CA GLU A 419 -6.29 26.23 -44.23
C GLU A 419 -7.25 25.19 -43.63
N GLY A 420 -7.81 25.47 -42.44
CA GLY A 420 -8.66 24.53 -41.69
C GLY A 420 -7.97 23.79 -40.53
N THR A 421 -6.68 24.05 -40.28
CA THR A 421 -6.00 23.56 -39.07
C THR A 421 -6.71 24.07 -37.82
N SER A 422 -6.93 23.18 -36.86
CA SER A 422 -7.60 23.56 -35.62
C SER A 422 -6.73 24.49 -34.77
N PRO A 423 -7.28 25.54 -34.12
CA PRO A 423 -6.48 26.53 -33.42
C PRO A 423 -5.60 26.02 -32.26
N TYR A 424 -5.87 24.82 -31.74
CA TYR A 424 -5.06 24.18 -30.69
C TYR A 424 -3.99 23.23 -31.24
N ASN A 425 -3.90 23.07 -32.56
CA ASN A 425 -2.82 22.37 -33.27
C ASN A 425 -1.87 23.34 -34.00
N GLU A 426 -2.17 24.64 -33.94
CA GLU A 426 -1.29 25.69 -34.44
C GLU A 426 -0.02 25.84 -33.56
N PRO A 427 1.11 26.23 -34.15
CA PRO A 427 2.33 26.54 -33.41
C PRO A 427 2.16 27.81 -32.58
N MET A 428 2.66 27.77 -31.34
CA MET A 428 2.59 28.89 -30.41
C MET A 428 3.93 29.61 -30.33
N PHE A 429 3.89 30.95 -30.34
CA PHE A 429 5.07 31.80 -30.23
C PHE A 429 4.98 32.69 -28.98
N LEU A 430 6.12 32.93 -28.34
CA LEU A 430 6.23 33.89 -27.25
C LEU A 430 6.55 35.27 -27.81
N VAL A 431 5.79 36.28 -27.41
CA VAL A 431 5.97 37.67 -27.86
C VAL A 431 6.21 38.56 -26.64
N HIS A 432 7.30 39.34 -26.66
CA HIS A 432 7.59 40.31 -25.61
C HIS A 432 6.63 41.51 -25.65
N TYR A 433 6.40 42.13 -24.50
CA TYR A 433 5.48 43.26 -24.35
C TYR A 433 5.82 44.44 -25.28
N SER A 434 7.08 44.81 -25.42
CA SER A 434 7.51 45.96 -26.22
C SER A 434 7.21 45.81 -27.71
N PRO A 435 7.63 44.73 -28.43
CA PRO A 435 7.23 44.50 -29.82
C PRO A 435 5.71 44.46 -30.03
N LEU A 436 4.96 43.91 -29.06
CA LEU A 436 3.51 43.87 -29.13
C LEU A 436 2.90 45.28 -29.10
N VAL A 437 3.32 46.11 -28.14
CA VAL A 437 2.86 47.51 -28.06
C VAL A 437 3.32 48.32 -29.27
N GLU A 438 4.52 48.08 -29.77
CA GLU A 438 5.03 48.73 -30.98
C GLU A 438 4.15 48.42 -32.19
N LEU A 439 3.85 47.13 -32.42
CA LEU A 439 3.01 46.67 -33.52
C LEU A 439 1.63 47.33 -33.50
N PHE A 440 0.98 47.32 -32.33
CA PHE A 440 -0.34 47.90 -32.17
C PHE A 440 -0.35 49.43 -31.98
N GLY A 441 0.82 50.05 -31.81
CA GLY A 441 0.99 51.49 -31.63
C GLY A 441 1.27 52.26 -32.92
N ARG A 442 1.55 51.58 -34.05
CA ARG A 442 1.92 52.23 -35.32
C ARG A 442 0.80 53.10 -35.90
N PHE A 443 -0.43 52.60 -35.96
CA PHE A 443 -1.59 53.33 -36.45
C PHE A 443 -2.88 52.74 -35.90
N CYS A 444 -3.96 53.52 -35.91
CA CYS A 444 -5.28 53.04 -35.52
C CYS A 444 -5.79 52.01 -36.53
N PHE A 445 -6.15 50.80 -36.11
CA PHE A 445 -6.61 49.77 -37.04
C PHE A 445 -7.95 50.12 -37.71
N ASN A 446 -8.76 50.96 -37.05
CA ASN A 446 -10.06 51.41 -37.55
C ASN A 446 -9.91 52.57 -38.57
N CYS A 447 -9.22 53.66 -38.22
CA CYS A 447 -9.18 54.89 -39.05
C CYS A 447 -7.80 55.24 -39.63
N LYS A 448 -6.77 54.42 -39.35
CA LYS A 448 -5.37 54.60 -39.80
C LYS A 448 -4.67 55.87 -39.28
N SER A 449 -5.22 56.56 -38.27
CA SER A 449 -4.54 57.68 -37.64
C SER A 449 -3.30 57.25 -36.85
N GLU A 450 -2.28 58.09 -36.81
CA GLU A 450 -1.07 57.84 -36.03
C GLU A 450 -1.30 57.90 -34.52
N ASN A 451 -0.42 57.26 -33.76
CA ASN A 451 -0.31 57.31 -32.29
C ASN A 451 -1.61 56.98 -31.50
N PRO A 452 -2.27 55.84 -31.77
CA PRO A 452 -3.33 55.37 -30.88
C PRO A 452 -2.77 54.98 -29.50
N LYS A 453 -3.60 55.11 -28.45
CA LYS A 453 -3.26 54.60 -27.11
C LYS A 453 -3.48 53.09 -27.07
N VAL A 454 -2.46 52.34 -26.66
CA VAL A 454 -2.50 50.87 -26.57
C VAL A 454 -2.46 50.45 -25.11
N GLN A 455 -3.36 49.57 -24.72
CA GLN A 455 -3.34 48.88 -23.44
C GLN A 455 -3.33 47.38 -23.67
N VAL A 456 -2.49 46.65 -22.94
CA VAL A 456 -2.46 45.18 -22.99
C VAL A 456 -2.89 44.64 -21.63
N LYS A 457 -3.90 43.77 -21.64
CA LYS A 457 -4.33 42.98 -20.46
C LYS A 457 -4.03 41.52 -20.72
N HIS A 458 -3.90 40.71 -19.67
CA HIS A 458 -3.78 39.26 -19.84
C HIS A 458 -4.74 38.46 -18.95
N ILE A 459 -5.15 37.28 -19.43
CA ILE A 459 -5.91 36.28 -18.66
C ILE A 459 -5.19 34.94 -18.82
N GLY A 460 -4.42 34.57 -17.80
CA GLY A 460 -3.45 33.48 -17.93
C GLY A 460 -2.46 33.80 -19.05
N SER A 461 -2.36 32.90 -20.03
CA SER A 461 -1.53 33.04 -21.23
C SER A 461 -2.10 33.96 -22.33
N MET A 462 -3.37 34.36 -22.26
CA MET A 462 -3.96 35.19 -23.32
C MET A 462 -3.65 36.66 -23.11
N ALA A 463 -2.91 37.28 -24.02
CA ALA A 463 -2.87 38.73 -24.16
C ALA A 463 -4.10 39.25 -24.92
N THR A 464 -4.71 40.32 -24.41
CA THR A 464 -5.78 41.10 -25.03
C THR A 464 -5.29 42.54 -25.19
N VAL A 465 -5.19 42.99 -26.44
CA VAL A 465 -4.76 44.35 -26.77
C VAL A 465 -6.00 45.20 -27.05
N VAL A 466 -6.13 46.31 -26.36
CA VAL A 466 -7.19 47.31 -26.55
C VAL A 466 -6.54 48.59 -27.05
N GLN A 467 -6.97 49.03 -28.23
CA GLN A 467 -6.48 50.24 -28.86
C GLN A 467 -7.58 51.31 -28.84
N ALA A 468 -7.27 52.45 -28.23
CA ALA A 468 -8.14 53.62 -28.15
C ALA A 468 -7.58 54.76 -29.01
N CYS A 469 -8.44 55.36 -29.84
CA CYS A 469 -8.06 56.44 -30.75
C CYS A 469 -8.87 57.70 -30.47
N SER A 470 -8.19 58.85 -30.37
CA SER A 470 -8.81 60.16 -30.15
C SER A 470 -9.72 60.61 -31.29
N LYS A 471 -9.52 60.09 -32.51
CA LYS A 471 -10.33 60.42 -33.69
C LYS A 471 -11.54 59.50 -33.89
N CYS A 472 -11.48 58.26 -33.41
CA CYS A 472 -12.54 57.29 -33.68
C CYS A 472 -13.80 57.52 -32.83
N LEU A 473 -13.69 58.09 -31.63
CA LEU A 473 -14.77 58.40 -30.65
C LEU A 473 -15.83 57.29 -30.39
N MET A 474 -15.73 56.16 -31.07
CA MET A 474 -16.63 55.01 -31.12
C MET A 474 -15.76 53.75 -31.21
N GLU A 475 -16.09 52.79 -30.35
CA GLU A 475 -15.54 51.43 -30.16
C GLU A 475 -14.01 51.25 -30.27
N ASN A 476 -13.41 50.85 -29.14
CA ASN A 476 -12.01 50.45 -29.08
C ASN A 476 -11.77 49.21 -29.93
N PHE A 477 -10.69 49.22 -30.72
CA PHE A 477 -10.25 48.00 -31.39
C PHE A 477 -9.71 47.02 -30.35
N THR A 478 -10.21 45.79 -30.36
CA THR A 478 -9.81 44.73 -29.42
C THR A 478 -9.26 43.54 -30.20
N TRP A 479 -8.03 43.15 -29.90
CA TRP A 479 -7.39 41.96 -30.44
C TRP A 479 -7.04 40.98 -29.33
N ARG A 480 -7.19 39.68 -29.60
CA ARG A 480 -6.82 38.60 -28.69
C ARG A 480 -5.77 37.72 -29.34
N SER A 481 -4.75 37.37 -28.58
CA SER A 481 -3.63 36.52 -29.02
C SER A 481 -4.02 35.07 -29.32
N GLN A 482 -5.18 34.62 -28.85
CA GLN A 482 -5.64 33.24 -29.02
C GLN A 482 -7.17 33.14 -28.90
N PRO A 483 -7.79 32.11 -29.50
CA PRO A 483 -9.23 31.91 -29.42
C PRO A 483 -9.68 31.36 -28.06
N MET A 484 -11.00 31.41 -27.85
CA MET A 484 -11.64 30.77 -26.71
C MET A 484 -12.03 29.33 -27.07
N VAL A 485 -11.67 28.38 -26.22
CA VAL A 485 -12.10 26.98 -26.26
C VAL A 485 -13.18 26.74 -25.21
N MET A 486 -14.08 25.79 -25.50
CA MET A 486 -15.22 25.45 -24.63
C MET A 486 -16.08 26.68 -24.26
N GLY A 487 -16.14 27.66 -25.17
CA GLY A 487 -16.92 28.90 -25.01
C GLY A 487 -16.43 29.90 -23.96
N ARG A 488 -15.43 29.56 -23.12
CA ARG A 488 -15.06 30.40 -21.96
C ARG A 488 -13.59 30.44 -21.57
N TYR A 489 -12.73 29.55 -22.08
CA TYR A 489 -11.33 29.50 -21.68
C TYR A 489 -10.41 29.88 -22.83
N ALA A 490 -9.34 30.61 -22.57
CA ALA A 490 -8.33 30.82 -23.60
C ALA A 490 -7.62 29.50 -23.94
N ALA A 491 -7.40 29.22 -25.23
CA ALA A 491 -6.84 27.96 -25.73
C ALA A 491 -5.53 27.55 -25.00
N GLY A 492 -4.57 28.48 -24.92
CA GLY A 492 -3.27 28.29 -24.27
C GLY A 492 -3.36 27.97 -22.78
N ASN A 493 -4.41 28.40 -22.08
CA ASN A 493 -4.60 28.06 -20.66
C ASN A 493 -4.91 26.57 -20.48
N ILE A 494 -5.77 26.02 -21.35
CA ILE A 494 -6.10 24.59 -21.36
C ILE A 494 -4.91 23.79 -21.87
N MET A 495 -4.23 24.24 -22.93
CA MET A 495 -3.06 23.57 -23.49
C MET A 495 -1.89 23.51 -22.52
N THR A 496 -1.62 24.59 -21.77
CA THR A 496 -0.60 24.62 -20.72
C THR A 496 -0.93 23.60 -19.62
N SER A 497 -2.19 23.56 -19.18
CA SER A 497 -2.64 22.60 -18.17
C SER A 497 -2.53 21.16 -18.65
N PHE A 498 -2.92 20.92 -19.91
CA PHE A 498 -2.80 19.63 -20.57
C PHE A 498 -1.34 19.18 -20.68
N GLY A 499 -0.45 20.05 -21.16
CA GLY A 499 0.98 19.75 -21.31
C GLY A 499 1.66 19.43 -19.98
N ILE A 500 1.32 20.14 -18.91
CA ILE A 500 1.81 19.85 -17.56
C ILE A 500 1.34 18.47 -17.09
N LEU A 501 0.05 18.16 -17.28
CA LEU A 501 -0.49 16.86 -16.88
C LEU A 501 0.15 15.70 -17.67
N MET A 502 0.29 15.85 -19.00
CA MET A 502 0.77 14.79 -19.89
C MET A 502 2.29 14.57 -19.79
N SER A 503 3.06 15.62 -19.51
CA SER A 503 4.51 15.49 -19.26
C SER A 503 4.83 14.93 -17.87
N GLY A 504 3.88 14.98 -16.93
CA GLY A 504 4.08 14.52 -15.56
C GLY A 504 4.90 15.48 -14.69
N ILE A 505 5.26 16.67 -15.20
CA ILE A 505 6.00 17.69 -14.45
C ILE A 505 5.18 18.17 -13.24
N ASN A 506 5.87 18.52 -12.15
CA ASN A 506 5.22 19.14 -11.00
C ASN A 506 4.73 20.55 -11.39
N ILE A 507 3.45 20.85 -11.14
CA ILE A 507 2.85 22.15 -11.47
C ILE A 507 3.61 23.32 -10.82
N SER A 508 4.09 23.17 -9.59
CA SER A 508 4.88 24.22 -8.91
C SER A 508 6.21 24.45 -9.62
N GLN A 509 6.88 23.40 -10.08
CA GLN A 509 8.13 23.52 -10.85
C GLN A 509 7.90 24.14 -12.23
N ALA A 510 6.83 23.75 -12.93
CA ALA A 510 6.46 24.37 -14.21
C ALA A 510 6.14 25.86 -14.06
N MET A 511 5.39 26.23 -13.01
CA MET A 511 5.08 27.63 -12.72
C MET A 511 6.31 28.43 -12.31
N LEU A 512 7.23 27.83 -11.55
CA LEU A 512 8.51 28.45 -11.21
C LEU A 512 9.35 28.73 -12.46
N MET A 513 9.45 27.77 -13.37
CA MET A 513 10.12 27.95 -14.66
C MET A 513 9.50 29.11 -15.47
N PHE A 514 8.17 29.15 -15.58
CA PHE A 514 7.47 30.25 -16.27
C PHE A 514 7.69 31.61 -15.58
N ARG A 515 7.76 31.64 -14.25
CA ARG A 515 8.07 32.84 -13.47
C ARG A 515 9.49 33.34 -13.75
N HIS A 516 10.47 32.45 -13.87
CA HIS A 516 11.85 32.82 -14.25
C HIS A 516 11.95 33.38 -15.68
N MET A 517 11.08 32.93 -16.59
CA MET A 517 10.97 33.48 -17.94
C MET A 517 10.11 34.76 -18.02
N ASN A 518 9.54 35.20 -16.88
CA ASN A 518 8.56 36.29 -16.81
C ASN A 518 7.35 36.08 -17.75
N LEU A 519 6.91 34.82 -17.88
CA LEU A 519 5.85 34.42 -18.79
C LEU A 519 4.48 34.55 -18.10
N ALA A 520 3.58 35.33 -18.71
CA ALA A 520 2.18 35.39 -18.27
C ALA A 520 1.49 34.04 -18.54
N THR A 521 1.00 33.39 -17.48
CA THR A 521 0.42 32.03 -17.55
C THR A 521 -0.66 31.82 -16.50
N ILE A 522 -1.28 30.63 -16.50
CA ILE A 522 -2.31 30.23 -15.54
C ILE A 522 -1.76 30.10 -14.12
N SER A 523 -2.62 30.20 -13.11
CA SER A 523 -2.25 29.90 -11.72
C SER A 523 -2.28 28.40 -11.41
N VAL A 524 -1.63 27.99 -10.33
CA VAL A 524 -1.73 26.62 -9.76
C VAL A 524 -3.18 26.26 -9.46
N ARG A 525 -3.99 27.21 -8.96
CA ARG A 525 -5.42 27.01 -8.70
C ARG A 525 -6.18 26.73 -9.99
N THR A 526 -5.94 27.54 -11.02
CA THR A 526 -6.54 27.39 -12.35
C THR A 526 -6.19 26.04 -12.98
N TYR A 527 -4.94 25.58 -12.83
CA TYR A 527 -4.53 24.24 -13.25
C TYR A 527 -5.36 23.14 -12.59
N HIS A 528 -5.52 23.15 -11.26
CA HIS A 528 -6.28 22.10 -10.57
C HIS A 528 -7.78 22.12 -10.92
N ILE A 529 -8.33 23.31 -11.20
CA ILE A 529 -9.68 23.45 -11.75
C ILE A 529 -9.73 22.74 -13.10
N HIS A 530 -8.91 23.15 -14.08
CA HIS A 530 -8.88 22.52 -15.40
C HIS A 530 -8.65 21.00 -15.33
N GLN A 531 -7.75 20.57 -14.45
CA GLN A 531 -7.42 19.17 -14.22
C GLN A 531 -8.65 18.36 -13.82
N SER A 532 -9.39 18.83 -12.83
CA SER A 532 -10.57 18.14 -12.30
C SER A 532 -11.80 18.24 -13.21
N THR A 533 -11.97 19.35 -13.94
CA THR A 533 -13.19 19.62 -14.73
C THR A 533 -13.09 19.20 -16.18
N HIS A 534 -11.89 19.18 -16.77
CA HIS A 534 -11.72 18.98 -18.21
C HIS A 534 -10.70 17.88 -18.53
N LEU A 535 -9.51 17.92 -17.92
CA LEU A 535 -8.42 17.03 -18.30
C LEU A 535 -8.67 15.59 -17.84
N PHE A 536 -8.98 15.36 -16.57
CA PHE A 536 -9.30 14.03 -16.05
C PHE A 536 -10.53 13.40 -16.74
N PRO A 537 -11.63 14.13 -16.95
CA PRO A 537 -12.75 13.63 -17.74
C PRO A 537 -12.37 13.22 -19.17
N ALA A 538 -11.53 14.00 -19.85
CA ALA A 538 -11.05 13.65 -21.19
C ALA A 538 -10.18 12.37 -21.18
N VAL A 539 -9.32 12.21 -20.17
CA VAL A 539 -8.53 10.98 -19.98
C VAL A 539 -9.43 9.77 -19.73
N LEU A 540 -10.45 9.90 -18.88
CA LEU A 540 -11.42 8.83 -18.63
C LEU A 540 -12.20 8.49 -19.90
N LYS A 541 -12.64 9.50 -20.66
CA LYS A 541 -13.40 9.29 -21.88
C LYS A 541 -12.58 8.56 -22.94
N HIS A 542 -11.31 8.95 -23.11
CA HIS A 542 -10.39 8.23 -23.98
C HIS A 542 -10.19 6.79 -23.50
N TRP A 543 -10.00 6.59 -22.20
CA TRP A 543 -9.86 5.26 -21.62
C TRP A 543 -11.11 4.39 -21.81
N GLU A 544 -12.32 4.95 -21.72
CA GLU A 544 -13.55 4.22 -22.05
C GLU A 544 -13.57 3.72 -23.49
N VAL A 545 -13.21 4.58 -24.45
CA VAL A 545 -13.15 4.23 -25.87
C VAL A 545 -12.06 3.19 -26.10
N TYR A 546 -10.88 3.40 -25.51
CA TYR A 546 -9.73 2.51 -25.59
C TYR A 546 -10.03 1.13 -24.99
N GLN A 547 -10.65 1.06 -23.81
CA GLN A 547 -11.10 -0.19 -23.21
C GLN A 547 -12.23 -0.84 -23.97
N SER A 548 -13.17 -0.10 -24.55
CA SER A 548 -14.22 -0.69 -25.39
C SER A 548 -13.63 -1.39 -26.62
N GLY A 549 -12.48 -0.92 -27.12
CA GLY A 549 -11.71 -1.61 -28.17
C GLY A 549 -10.87 -2.79 -27.68
N LEU A 550 -10.62 -2.94 -26.37
CA LEU A 550 -9.86 -4.04 -25.77
C LEU A 550 -10.74 -5.10 -25.09
N ILE A 551 -11.94 -4.73 -24.64
CA ILE A 551 -12.85 -5.56 -23.84
C ILE A 551 -13.94 -6.12 -24.77
N GLU A 552 -13.54 -7.06 -25.64
CA GLU A 552 -14.29 -8.31 -25.83
C GLU A 552 -13.95 -9.34 -24.74
N GLU A 553 -12.97 -9.08 -23.86
CA GLU A 553 -12.75 -9.83 -22.63
C GLU A 553 -12.54 -8.89 -21.43
N HIS A 554 -13.50 -8.97 -20.49
CA HIS A 554 -13.50 -8.56 -19.07
C HIS A 554 -12.79 -7.26 -18.62
N SER A 555 -13.55 -6.31 -18.04
CA SER A 555 -13.11 -5.60 -16.82
C SER A 555 -14.19 -4.74 -16.17
N TYR A 556 -14.11 -4.55 -14.84
CA TYR A 556 -14.67 -3.40 -14.12
C TYR A 556 -13.78 -2.93 -12.96
N ILE A 557 -13.89 -1.60 -12.68
CA ILE A 557 -13.54 -0.77 -11.50
C ILE A 557 -12.37 0.21 -11.74
N LEU A 558 -12.65 1.51 -11.96
CA LEU A 558 -11.64 2.58 -12.14
C LEU A 558 -12.16 3.99 -11.85
N ILE A 559 -11.84 4.58 -10.67
CA ILE A 559 -12.16 6.01 -10.41
C ILE A 559 -11.05 6.84 -9.74
N GLN A 560 -10.06 6.23 -9.09
CA GLN A 560 -8.95 6.99 -8.46
C GLN A 560 -7.61 6.85 -9.18
N ILE A 561 -7.61 6.53 -10.48
CA ILE A 561 -6.44 5.97 -11.15
C ILE A 561 -5.98 6.80 -12.38
N HIS A 562 -6.48 8.02 -12.62
CA HIS A 562 -6.14 8.83 -13.82
C HIS A 562 -4.64 8.86 -14.21
N ARG A 563 -3.73 9.03 -13.23
CA ARG A 563 -2.29 8.94 -13.47
C ARG A 563 -1.80 7.54 -13.85
N HIS A 564 -2.35 6.49 -13.25
CA HIS A 564 -2.02 5.14 -13.70
C HIS A 564 -2.72 4.79 -15.02
N ILE A 565 -3.89 5.35 -15.34
CA ILE A 565 -4.50 5.20 -16.67
C ILE A 565 -3.57 5.78 -17.73
N ILE A 566 -3.05 7.00 -17.52
CA ILE A 566 -2.02 7.60 -18.40
C ILE A 566 -0.78 6.70 -18.46
N ALA A 567 -0.32 6.17 -17.33
CA ALA A 567 0.84 5.27 -17.30
C ALA A 567 0.57 3.94 -18.04
N ILE A 568 -0.64 3.39 -17.96
CA ILE A 568 -1.07 2.18 -18.67
C ILE A 568 -1.16 2.43 -20.17
N LEU A 569 -1.76 3.56 -20.58
CA LEU A 569 -1.80 3.97 -22.00
C LEU A 569 -0.39 4.11 -22.56
N HIS A 570 0.49 4.81 -21.84
CA HIS A 570 1.89 4.96 -22.23
C HIS A 570 2.61 3.61 -22.28
N PHE A 571 2.42 2.74 -21.28
CA PHE A 571 3.01 1.41 -21.24
C PHE A 571 2.53 0.55 -22.41
N ASN A 572 1.22 0.47 -22.64
CA ASN A 572 0.63 -0.35 -23.69
C ASN A 572 1.06 0.10 -25.09
N GLU A 573 1.15 1.40 -25.33
CA GLU A 573 1.66 1.91 -26.62
C GLU A 573 3.14 1.58 -26.83
N ASN A 574 3.93 1.58 -25.74
CA ASN A 574 5.40 1.49 -25.83
C ASN A 574 6.00 0.12 -25.45
N VAL A 575 5.18 -0.87 -25.06
CA VAL A 575 5.64 -2.20 -24.63
C VAL A 575 6.21 -3.02 -25.78
N HIS A 576 5.74 -2.81 -27.01
CA HIS A 576 6.17 -3.54 -28.21
C HIS A 576 6.94 -2.68 -29.22
N ARG A 577 7.75 -1.72 -28.73
CA ARG A 577 8.56 -0.87 -29.62
C ARG A 577 9.50 -1.70 -30.48
N LYS A 578 9.46 -1.46 -31.79
CA LYS A 578 10.33 -2.10 -32.77
C LYS A 578 11.79 -1.69 -32.56
N SER A 579 12.70 -2.58 -32.93
CA SER A 579 14.13 -2.32 -32.90
C SER A 579 14.50 -1.26 -33.95
N LYS A 580 15.31 -0.28 -33.55
CA LYS A 580 15.81 0.80 -34.40
C LYS A 580 16.70 0.18 -35.48
N LYS A 581 16.42 0.48 -36.75
CA LYS A 581 17.26 0.08 -37.87
C LYS A 581 18.22 1.20 -38.26
N THR A 582 19.44 0.83 -38.65
CA THR A 582 20.42 1.75 -39.25
C THR A 582 19.98 2.12 -40.67
N LYS A 583 20.64 3.12 -41.29
CA LYS A 583 20.34 3.55 -42.66
C LYS A 583 20.40 2.40 -43.69
N ASP A 584 21.20 1.37 -43.39
CA ASP A 584 21.36 0.18 -44.23
C ASP A 584 20.39 -0.98 -43.87
N GLY A 585 19.37 -0.72 -43.04
CA GLY A 585 18.32 -1.68 -42.70
C GLY A 585 18.68 -2.73 -41.64
N ARG A 586 19.87 -2.66 -41.04
CA ARG A 586 20.34 -3.59 -39.98
C ARG A 586 19.87 -3.14 -38.60
N THR A 587 19.57 -4.09 -37.72
CA THR A 587 19.15 -3.80 -36.34
C THR A 587 20.30 -3.15 -35.55
N SER A 588 20.01 -2.06 -34.85
CA SER A 588 20.97 -1.34 -34.01
C SER A 588 21.08 -2.00 -32.63
N TYR A 589 22.30 -2.22 -32.17
CA TYR A 589 22.59 -2.78 -30.85
C TYR A 589 23.37 -1.78 -30.00
N ASN A 590 23.09 -1.74 -28.70
CA ASN A 590 23.88 -1.06 -27.69
C ASN A 590 24.64 -2.13 -26.91
N ILE A 591 25.96 -2.02 -26.92
CA ILE A 591 26.86 -2.91 -26.20
C ILE A 591 27.35 -2.15 -24.98
N ASN A 592 27.04 -2.67 -23.79
CA ASN A 592 27.53 -2.15 -22.53
C ASN A 592 28.52 -3.16 -21.94
N TRP A 593 29.55 -2.69 -21.24
CA TRP A 593 30.53 -3.52 -20.53
C TRP A 593 30.44 -3.25 -19.03
N PRO A 594 29.49 -3.90 -18.34
CA PRO A 594 29.28 -3.63 -16.93
C PRO A 594 30.47 -4.14 -16.12
N LYS A 595 30.97 -3.32 -15.17
CA LYS A 595 32.12 -3.68 -14.32
C LYS A 595 31.93 -5.02 -13.58
N PHE A 596 30.68 -5.41 -13.26
CA PHE A 596 30.36 -6.68 -12.58
C PHE A 596 30.57 -7.92 -13.46
N LYS A 597 30.72 -7.76 -14.77
CA LYS A 597 30.94 -8.83 -15.74
C LYS A 597 32.42 -9.06 -16.06
N LEU A 598 33.34 -8.39 -15.35
CA LEU A 598 34.79 -8.58 -15.46
C LEU A 598 35.33 -8.56 -16.91
N GLY A 599 34.74 -7.71 -17.76
CA GLY A 599 35.13 -7.55 -19.17
C GLY A 599 34.16 -8.15 -20.18
N GLU A 600 33.17 -8.95 -19.77
CA GLU A 600 32.15 -9.45 -20.70
C GLU A 600 31.08 -8.39 -21.03
N GLU A 601 30.61 -8.41 -22.27
CA GLU A 601 29.61 -7.50 -22.78
C GLU A 601 28.15 -7.88 -22.44
N VAL A 602 27.29 -6.89 -22.53
CA VAL A 602 25.84 -7.01 -22.58
C VAL A 602 25.36 -6.29 -23.83
N VAL A 603 24.92 -7.06 -24.82
CA VAL A 603 24.34 -6.56 -26.06
C VAL A 603 22.82 -6.43 -25.89
N ARG A 604 22.27 -5.25 -26.18
CA ARG A 604 20.81 -5.00 -26.18
C ARG A 604 20.40 -4.37 -27.50
N GLU A 605 19.27 -4.77 -28.05
CA GLU A 605 18.69 -4.06 -29.20
C GLU A 605 18.23 -2.66 -28.78
N VAL A 606 18.64 -1.65 -29.55
CA VAL A 606 18.19 -0.27 -29.37
C VAL A 606 16.79 -0.18 -29.96
N THR A 607 15.77 0.10 -29.15
CA THR A 607 14.41 0.33 -29.63
C THR A 607 14.24 1.76 -30.16
N VAL A 608 13.28 1.97 -31.05
CA VAL A 608 12.90 3.33 -31.50
C VAL A 608 12.43 4.19 -30.33
N GLN A 609 12.50 5.53 -30.44
CA GLN A 609 12.05 6.44 -29.38
C GLN A 609 10.59 6.16 -28.97
N PRO A 610 10.20 6.41 -27.70
CA PRO A 610 8.83 6.27 -27.26
C PRO A 610 7.87 7.09 -28.11
N SER A 611 6.73 6.49 -28.44
CA SER A 611 5.61 7.15 -29.08
C SER A 611 4.66 7.72 -28.01
N TYR A 612 3.97 8.80 -28.38
CA TYR A 612 3.01 9.52 -27.55
C TYR A 612 1.71 9.80 -28.32
N GLU A 613 1.35 8.92 -29.26
CA GLU A 613 0.17 9.09 -30.12
C GLU A 613 -1.13 9.10 -29.30
N TYR A 614 -1.20 8.32 -28.21
CA TYR A 614 -2.31 8.39 -27.26
C TYR A 614 -2.52 9.81 -26.70
N VAL A 615 -1.46 10.62 -26.56
CA VAL A 615 -1.57 12.01 -26.08
C VAL A 615 -2.36 12.83 -27.09
N ASN A 616 -2.12 12.65 -28.39
CA ASN A 616 -2.88 13.33 -29.44
C ASN A 616 -4.34 12.86 -29.47
N ALA A 617 -4.59 11.58 -29.24
CA ALA A 617 -5.96 11.05 -29.14
C ALA A 617 -6.72 11.64 -27.95
N VAL A 618 -6.09 11.73 -26.76
CA VAL A 618 -6.69 12.39 -25.58
C VAL A 618 -6.88 13.88 -25.83
N LYS A 619 -5.91 14.54 -26.47
CA LYS A 619 -5.99 15.97 -26.84
C LYS A 619 -7.18 16.23 -27.76
N ASN A 620 -7.36 15.41 -28.79
CA ASN A 620 -8.48 15.54 -29.72
C ASN A 620 -9.81 15.38 -28.98
N ILE A 621 -9.96 14.35 -28.14
CA ILE A 621 -11.17 14.15 -27.33
C ILE A 621 -11.43 15.35 -26.41
N LEU A 622 -10.40 15.89 -25.76
CA LEU A 622 -10.53 17.06 -24.90
C LEU A 622 -11.12 18.27 -25.64
N PHE A 623 -10.68 18.53 -26.87
CA PHE A 623 -11.12 19.71 -27.63
C PHE A 623 -12.31 19.46 -28.56
N SER A 624 -12.67 18.21 -28.85
CA SER A 624 -13.82 17.84 -29.69
C SER A 624 -15.09 17.50 -28.89
N THR A 625 -14.97 17.23 -27.58
CA THR A 625 -16.09 16.83 -26.72
C THR A 625 -16.74 18.04 -26.05
N THR A 626 -18.07 18.03 -25.95
CA THR A 626 -18.83 19.08 -25.25
C THR A 626 -18.66 19.00 -23.73
N GLU A 627 -18.82 20.12 -23.03
CA GLU A 627 -18.77 20.16 -21.55
C GLU A 627 -19.86 19.28 -20.91
N GLU A 628 -21.03 19.18 -21.55
CA GLU A 628 -22.13 18.35 -21.10
C GLU A 628 -21.77 16.86 -21.11
N ASP A 629 -21.10 16.39 -22.18
CA ASP A 629 -20.72 14.98 -22.32
C ASP A 629 -19.55 14.58 -21.41
N LEU A 630 -18.60 15.50 -21.17
CA LEU A 630 -17.58 15.32 -20.14
C LEU A 630 -18.23 15.23 -18.75
N SER A 631 -19.23 16.07 -18.46
CA SER A 631 -19.97 16.05 -17.19
C SER A 631 -20.75 14.74 -16.99
N LYS A 632 -21.38 14.20 -18.04
CA LYS A 632 -22.01 12.87 -18.01
C LYS A 632 -21.01 11.77 -17.67
N THR A 633 -19.81 11.84 -18.24
CA THR A 633 -18.72 10.89 -17.97
C THR A 633 -18.27 10.98 -16.51
N VAL A 634 -18.10 12.20 -15.98
CA VAL A 634 -17.79 12.42 -14.56
C VAL A 634 -18.84 11.82 -13.65
N GLU A 635 -20.13 12.06 -13.93
CA GLU A 635 -21.22 11.59 -13.08
C GLU A 635 -21.36 10.05 -13.10
N LYS A 636 -21.19 9.45 -14.28
CA LYS A 636 -21.15 7.98 -14.45
C LYS A 636 -20.10 7.34 -13.56
N TYR A 637 -18.90 7.91 -13.53
CA TYR A 637 -17.81 7.42 -12.71
C TYR A 637 -18.01 7.82 -11.24
N ARG A 638 -18.37 9.05 -10.89
CA ARG A 638 -18.65 9.44 -9.49
C ARG A 638 -19.59 8.46 -8.77
N LYS A 639 -20.61 7.93 -9.47
CA LYS A 639 -21.55 6.92 -8.92
C LYS A 639 -20.92 5.57 -8.56
N LYS A 640 -19.81 5.18 -9.18
CA LYS A 640 -19.08 3.93 -8.82
C LYS A 640 -17.94 4.19 -7.84
N ALA A 641 -17.73 5.44 -7.41
CA ALA A 641 -16.63 5.80 -6.53
C ALA A 641 -17.03 5.45 -5.09
N PRO A 642 -16.23 4.66 -4.36
CA PRO A 642 -16.47 4.49 -2.94
C PRO A 642 -16.33 5.85 -2.23
N ASP A 643 -17.04 6.01 -1.11
CA ASP A 643 -16.95 7.22 -0.31
C ASP A 643 -15.47 7.48 0.11
N PRO A 644 -15.03 8.75 0.15
CA PRO A 644 -13.69 9.10 0.60
C PRO A 644 -13.38 8.47 1.95
N LEU A 645 -12.16 7.95 2.13
CA LEU A 645 -11.73 7.30 3.37
C LEU A 645 -11.99 8.16 4.62
N CYS A 646 -11.94 9.49 4.49
CA CYS A 646 -12.22 10.43 5.55
C CYS A 646 -13.69 10.50 6.02
N LYS A 647 -14.66 9.99 5.23
CA LYS A 647 -16.06 9.81 5.64
C LYS A 647 -16.28 8.55 6.49
N GLN A 648 -15.31 7.63 6.53
CA GLN A 648 -15.39 6.41 7.33
C GLN A 648 -15.12 6.66 8.82
N PHE A 649 -14.69 7.88 9.19
CA PHE A 649 -14.48 8.30 10.58
C PHE A 649 -15.64 9.22 11.01
N THR A 650 -16.69 8.63 11.58
CA THR A 650 -17.89 9.36 12.04
C THR A 650 -17.61 10.31 13.20
N ASP A 651 -16.53 10.07 13.96
CA ASP A 651 -16.20 10.80 15.19
C ASP A 651 -15.26 11.98 14.94
N ARG A 652 -15.31 12.55 13.74
CA ARG A 652 -14.44 13.65 13.34
C ARG A 652 -14.90 14.93 14.03
N ARG A 653 -13.98 15.54 14.78
CA ARG A 653 -14.22 16.84 15.43
C ARG A 653 -14.51 17.91 14.38
N SER A 654 -15.36 18.87 14.74
CA SER A 654 -15.70 19.99 13.88
C SER A 654 -14.46 20.83 13.54
N LYS A 655 -14.52 21.57 12.43
CA LYS A 655 -13.45 22.49 12.04
C LYS A 655 -13.25 23.56 13.12
N GLU A 656 -14.34 24.01 13.72
CA GLU A 656 -14.37 24.98 14.80
C GLU A 656 -13.63 24.45 16.04
N ASP A 657 -13.89 23.20 16.44
CA ASP A 657 -13.20 22.57 17.59
C ASP A 657 -11.71 22.32 17.32
N ALA A 658 -11.36 21.97 16.07
CA ALA A 658 -9.97 21.79 15.67
C ALA A 658 -9.19 23.11 15.71
N ILE A 659 -9.80 24.19 15.23
CA ILE A 659 -9.23 25.55 15.27
C ILE A 659 -9.13 26.06 16.69
N LYS A 660 -10.17 25.87 17.51
CA LYS A 660 -10.16 26.23 18.93
C LYS A 660 -9.02 25.53 19.65
N ARG A 661 -8.88 24.22 19.47
CA ARG A 661 -7.78 23.45 20.06
C ARG A 661 -6.40 23.83 19.52
N TYR A 662 -6.30 24.30 18.28
CA TYR A 662 -5.05 24.86 17.76
C TYR A 662 -4.70 26.18 18.45
N LYS A 663 -5.67 27.08 18.62
CA LYS A 663 -5.50 28.36 19.33
C LYS A 663 -5.21 28.14 20.82
N ASP A 664 -5.92 27.23 21.48
CA ASP A 664 -5.70 26.85 22.88
C ASP A 664 -4.29 26.28 23.08
N ARG A 665 -3.80 25.44 22.14
CA ARG A 665 -2.42 24.93 22.17
C ARG A 665 -1.37 26.01 21.92
N LYS A 666 -1.69 27.01 21.10
CA LYS A 666 -0.79 28.13 20.80
C LYS A 666 -0.76 29.17 21.93
N ALA A 667 -1.82 29.24 22.75
CA ALA A 667 -1.96 30.15 23.89
C ALA A 667 -1.45 29.58 25.23
N LEU A 668 -1.18 28.26 25.29
CA LEU A 668 -0.45 27.67 26.40
C LEU A 668 1.02 28.05 26.27
N ASP A 669 1.43 29.08 27.02
CA ASP A 669 2.85 29.34 27.27
C ASP A 669 3.47 28.09 27.88
N GLY A 670 4.61 27.67 27.35
CA GLY A 670 5.13 26.31 27.43
C GLY A 670 5.08 25.71 28.83
N GLN A 671 3.99 25.01 29.15
CA GLN A 671 3.89 24.27 30.38
C GLN A 671 4.83 23.07 30.24
N ALA A 672 5.90 23.07 31.02
CA ALA A 672 6.86 21.99 31.01
C ALA A 672 6.12 20.66 31.21
N LEU A 673 6.19 19.79 30.21
CA LEU A 673 5.56 18.47 30.21
C LEU A 673 6.19 17.53 31.26
N PHE A 674 7.25 17.98 31.93
CA PHE A 674 8.02 17.25 32.93
C PHE A 674 8.32 18.17 34.12
N PRO A 675 8.41 17.62 35.36
CA PRO A 675 8.86 18.36 36.53
C PRO A 675 10.24 18.98 36.28
N SER A 676 10.59 20.06 36.99
CA SER A 676 11.91 20.67 36.85
C SER A 676 13.03 19.67 37.20
N LEU A 677 14.28 19.93 36.77
CA LEU A 677 15.41 19.06 37.11
C LEU A 677 15.56 18.90 38.64
N GLU A 678 15.25 19.94 39.41
CA GLU A 678 15.24 19.91 40.88
C GLU A 678 14.12 19.00 41.41
N GLU A 679 12.91 19.08 40.86
CA GLU A 679 11.80 18.20 41.24
C GLU A 679 12.05 16.73 40.87
N GLN A 680 12.66 16.48 39.70
CA GLN A 680 13.05 15.13 39.28
C GLN A 680 14.16 14.57 40.17
N THR A 681 15.13 15.41 40.56
CA THR A 681 16.21 15.01 41.46
C THR A 681 15.67 14.69 42.84
N GLN A 682 14.73 15.49 43.36
CA GLN A 682 14.09 15.23 44.64
C GLN A 682 13.28 13.93 44.61
N GLN A 683 12.47 13.71 43.57
CA GLN A 683 11.71 12.46 43.40
C GLN A 683 12.63 11.24 43.29
N GLN A 684 13.78 11.38 42.64
CA GLN A 684 14.76 10.31 42.51
C GLN A 684 15.46 10.01 43.84
N CYS A 685 15.80 11.03 44.63
CA CYS A 685 16.31 10.88 45.99
C CYS A 685 15.29 10.18 46.91
N ASP A 686 14.01 10.56 46.83
CA ASP A 686 12.94 9.96 47.63
C ASP A 686 12.72 8.47 47.26
N LEU A 687 12.83 8.14 45.95
CA LEU A 687 12.78 6.77 45.44
C LEU A 687 13.97 5.92 45.91
N ILE A 688 15.18 6.49 45.94
CA ILE A 688 16.39 5.81 46.45
C ILE A 688 16.25 5.56 47.95
N ALA A 689 15.80 6.56 48.72
CA ALA A 689 15.55 6.41 50.15
C ALA A 689 14.51 5.33 50.46
N GLN A 690 13.43 5.24 49.67
CA GLN A 690 12.44 4.15 49.78
C GLN A 690 13.02 2.78 49.41
N GLN A 691 13.88 2.70 48.41
CA GLN A 691 14.54 1.45 48.01
C GLN A 691 15.55 0.98 49.06
N GLU A 692 16.30 1.89 49.68
CA GLU A 692 17.23 1.59 50.76
C GLU A 692 16.50 1.15 52.03
N ALA A 693 15.41 1.82 52.40
CA ALA A 693 14.55 1.39 53.51
C ALA A 693 13.96 -0.03 53.29
N ASN A 694 13.58 -0.34 52.05
CA ASN A 694 13.09 -1.67 51.65
C ASN A 694 14.21 -2.73 51.62
N ALA A 695 15.44 -2.36 51.26
CA ALA A 695 16.59 -3.25 51.26
C ALA A 695 17.05 -3.62 52.69
N ILE A 696 17.00 -2.66 53.62
CA ILE A 696 17.29 -2.89 55.04
C ILE A 696 16.26 -3.83 55.68
N SER A 697 14.99 -3.72 55.28
CA SER A 697 13.91 -4.64 55.67
C SER A 697 14.16 -6.08 55.17
N GLN A 698 14.71 -6.26 53.96
CA GLN A 698 14.93 -7.58 53.35
C GLN A 698 16.20 -8.32 53.79
N GLN A 699 17.19 -7.64 54.39
CA GLN A 699 18.43 -8.27 54.87
C GLN A 699 18.30 -9.00 56.22
N SER A 700 17.13 -9.00 56.85
CA SER A 700 16.92 -9.61 58.18
C SER A 700 16.21 -10.98 58.16
N GLN A 701 16.26 -11.76 57.06
CA GLN A 701 15.78 -13.15 57.10
C GLN A 701 16.87 -14.14 57.55
N PRO A 702 16.66 -14.91 58.63
CA PRO A 702 17.67 -15.81 59.17
C PRO A 702 17.93 -16.98 58.20
N ILE A 703 19.22 -17.23 57.91
CA ILE A 703 19.69 -18.35 57.09
C ILE A 703 19.14 -19.66 57.67
N ARG A 704 18.27 -20.36 56.93
CA ARG A 704 17.73 -21.66 57.35
C ARG A 704 18.87 -22.69 57.45
N ARG A 705 19.09 -23.19 58.66
CA ARG A 705 20.09 -24.23 58.98
C ARG A 705 19.42 -25.61 59.07
N CYS A 706 20.13 -26.65 58.66
CA CYS A 706 19.69 -28.03 58.75
C CYS A 706 19.46 -28.41 60.22
N LYS A 707 18.31 -29.02 60.55
CA LYS A 707 17.99 -29.39 61.95
C LYS A 707 18.89 -30.49 62.52
N LYS A 708 19.51 -31.31 61.66
CA LYS A 708 20.44 -32.39 62.08
C LYS A 708 21.87 -31.89 62.29
N CYS A 709 22.51 -31.33 61.25
CA CYS A 709 23.91 -30.93 61.32
C CYS A 709 24.16 -29.45 61.64
N LYS A 710 23.10 -28.63 61.78
CA LYS A 710 23.14 -27.17 62.02
C LYS A 710 23.92 -26.32 61.00
N ALA A 711 24.38 -26.92 59.90
CA ALA A 711 24.99 -26.24 58.77
C ALA A 711 23.94 -25.52 57.88
N PRO A 712 24.32 -24.49 57.10
CA PRO A 712 23.41 -23.81 56.15
C PRO A 712 22.83 -24.79 55.11
N MET A 713 21.54 -24.69 54.80
CA MET A 713 20.85 -25.60 53.87
C MET A 713 21.33 -25.51 52.41
N LYS A 714 22.14 -24.49 52.06
CA LYS A 714 22.66 -24.29 50.70
C LYS A 714 23.72 -25.37 50.40
N GLY A 715 23.35 -26.38 49.61
CA GLY A 715 24.22 -27.51 49.25
C GLY A 715 23.70 -28.89 49.67
N HIS A 716 22.57 -28.98 50.38
CA HIS A 716 21.95 -30.26 50.71
C HIS A 716 21.15 -30.84 49.53
N PRO A 717 21.40 -32.08 49.08
CA PRO A 717 20.55 -32.77 48.12
C PRO A 717 19.14 -32.96 48.69
N ARG A 718 18.10 -32.78 47.87
CA ARG A 718 16.67 -32.76 48.26
C ARG A 718 16.35 -33.79 49.36
N GLY A 719 16.24 -33.32 50.61
CA GLY A 719 15.77 -34.07 51.76
C GLY A 719 16.77 -34.97 52.49
N ARG A 720 18.07 -34.99 52.14
CA ARG A 720 19.07 -35.84 52.84
C ARG A 720 20.29 -35.04 53.30
N CYS A 721 20.62 -35.19 54.59
CA CYS A 721 21.84 -34.65 55.20
C CYS A 721 23.02 -35.57 54.83
N PRO A 722 24.11 -35.05 54.26
CA PRO A 722 25.22 -35.87 53.77
C PRO A 722 26.20 -36.35 54.86
N ASP A 723 25.96 -36.04 56.13
CA ASP A 723 26.85 -36.42 57.24
C ASP A 723 26.43 -37.78 57.85
N PRO A 724 27.27 -38.83 57.81
CA PRO A 724 26.94 -40.16 58.30
C PRO A 724 27.38 -40.42 59.76
N MET A 725 27.51 -39.40 60.61
CA MET A 725 27.71 -39.58 62.05
C MET A 725 26.97 -38.53 62.90
N SER A 726 25.66 -38.73 63.10
CA SER A 726 24.89 -38.34 64.32
C SER A 726 23.47 -38.89 64.25
#